data_AF-A0A7M1SSX0-F1
#
_entry.id   AF-A0A7M1SSX0-F1
#
_cell.length_a   1.000
_cell.length_b   1.000
_cell.length_c   1.000
_cell.angle_alpha   90.00
_cell.angle_beta   90.00
_cell.angle_gamma   90.00
#
_symmetry.space_group_name_H-M   'P 1'
#
loop_
_entity.id
_entity.type
_entity.pdbx_description
1 polymer ?
#
loop_
_entity_poly.entity_id
_entity_poly.type
_entity_poly.pdbx_seq_one_letter_code
_entity_poly.pdbx_strand_id
1 'polypeptide(L)'
;MTGRAMTSHALSQTSNDTPAGPVTSEAVLRVEDLRTYFHTDEGVVKAADGVTFDVTRGRTTCLVGESGCGKSITARSIAGLVLPPGRIERGHAWFQPDTDADPVDLAALDPTGEQIRSIRGGDIGFVFQEPGASLSPMYTIGTQLARAIRLHQPISKAEAKEQAIEHLARVGIPSPHTRFDAYPFQLSGGMNQRAMIAIALANDPALLIADEPTTALDVTTQARILDLLANLQEETGMSMLFITHDLGVVAEIADDVSVMYLGTVAERGSVTDIFDRPQHPYTQALLESIPTITTDGTSEETSEETSDGAGDGGRLPAIPGNVPHPNQRPTGCPFHTRCQFAMPGLCDETTPHPIALDDGRLVRCHLRDPDIENLPPQVVTEPDSAESPAPAPTASPAPHEAQPSVDEGEPIMSIRDLQVHFPIKSGFFGRTTGHVHAVDGVDLTIHRGETLGLVGESGCGKTTLGRTIVRALDPTAGTITYQGDTSEVDLTSLDNRALTPYRGQIRMIFQDPFTSVNPRKTLLQIIGEPLRRLGDGQPPGAIADQVGHMLTRVGLRPEYMHRYPHAFSGGERQRVNIARALITRPRLVVADEAVSALDVSVRAQILNLLADLQQEYNLTYLFISHDLSVVEHLCDRVAVMYLGKVVEQAPTRELFTTPRHPYTEALLSAVPVPDPHRRDQRRIRLNDELPDPTNPPAGCPFHTRCPHRRDERCDDERPTLELLEPAHRTSCHYPLTPNQDGPPTRTQTGTTEQDTHA
;
A
#
# COMPACT_ATOMS: atom_id res chain seq x y z
N MET A 1 26.57 75.40 18.43
CA MET A 1 27.04 75.07 17.06
C MET A 1 27.84 73.79 17.23
N THR A 2 27.45 72.58 16.83
CA THR A 2 26.70 72.03 15.68
C THR A 2 26.33 70.59 16.13
N GLY A 3 25.08 70.11 16.13
CA GLY A 3 24.30 69.78 14.94
C GLY A 3 24.68 68.40 14.38
N ARG A 4 24.03 67.32 14.83
CA ARG A 4 23.84 66.11 14.01
C ARG A 4 22.62 65.31 14.48
N ALA A 5 21.73 65.10 13.51
CA ALA A 5 20.37 64.62 13.66
C ALA A 5 20.28 63.13 13.98
N MET A 6 19.34 62.77 14.86
CA MET A 6 18.75 61.45 14.92
C MET A 6 17.73 61.34 13.79
N THR A 7 17.88 60.34 12.93
CA THR A 7 16.82 59.87 12.03
C THR A 7 16.45 58.46 12.46
N SER A 8 15.28 58.36 13.10
CA SER A 8 14.57 57.11 13.34
C SER A 8 14.07 56.57 12.00
N HIS A 9 14.62 55.46 11.54
CA HIS A 9 13.95 54.65 10.53
C HIS A 9 12.98 53.72 11.24
N ALA A 10 11.70 54.11 11.21
CA ALA A 10 10.58 53.22 11.47
C ALA A 10 10.58 52.15 10.36
N LEU A 11 10.93 50.91 10.73
CA LEU A 11 10.60 49.75 9.94
C LEU A 11 9.10 49.55 10.05
N SER A 12 8.43 49.88 8.96
CA SER A 12 7.04 49.57 8.67
C SER A 12 6.83 48.05 8.75
N GLN A 13 6.52 47.56 9.94
CA GLN A 13 5.82 46.29 10.12
C GLN A 13 4.42 46.47 9.56
N THR A 14 4.24 46.20 8.27
CA THR A 14 2.94 45.77 7.76
C THR A 14 2.78 44.31 8.13
N SER A 15 2.53 44.08 9.42
CA SER A 15 1.99 42.84 9.93
C SER A 15 0.59 42.69 9.34
N ASN A 16 0.45 41.84 8.31
CA ASN A 16 -0.82 41.21 7.99
C ASN A 16 -1.09 40.04 8.94
N ASP A 17 -0.85 40.25 10.24
CA ASP A 17 -1.47 39.47 11.32
C ASP A 17 -2.93 39.94 11.42
N THR A 18 -3.74 39.52 10.44
CA THR A 18 -5.19 39.50 10.66
C THR A 18 -5.45 38.31 11.57
N PRO A 19 -6.11 38.46 12.73
CA PRO A 19 -6.53 37.30 13.51
C PRO A 19 -7.43 36.44 12.61
N ALA A 20 -6.99 35.21 12.35
CA ALA A 20 -7.68 34.30 11.46
C ALA A 20 -9.11 34.07 11.98
N GLY A 21 -10.08 34.40 11.13
CA GLY A 21 -11.50 34.29 11.43
C GLY A 21 -12.03 32.86 11.22
N PRO A 22 -13.33 32.63 11.45
CA PRO A 22 -13.98 31.36 11.18
C PRO A 22 -13.84 30.91 9.71
N VAL A 23 -14.15 29.63 9.47
CA VAL A 23 -14.17 28.96 8.17
C VAL A 23 -14.72 29.89 7.06
N THR A 24 -14.02 29.99 5.93
CA THR A 24 -14.55 30.68 4.74
C THR A 24 -15.77 29.93 4.20
N SER A 25 -16.69 30.60 3.49
CA SER A 25 -17.91 29.96 2.95
C SER A 25 -17.65 28.70 2.10
N GLU A 26 -16.45 28.58 1.54
CA GLU A 26 -16.02 27.47 0.68
C GLU A 26 -15.46 26.25 1.44
N ALA A 27 -15.09 26.37 2.72
CA ALA A 27 -14.51 25.27 3.50
C ALA A 27 -15.52 24.67 4.49
N VAL A 28 -15.41 23.36 4.76
CA VAL A 28 -16.16 22.66 5.82
C VAL A 28 -15.33 22.55 7.09
N LEU A 29 -14.00 22.44 6.93
CA LEU A 29 -13.03 22.30 8.00
C LEU A 29 -11.82 23.17 7.69
N ARG A 30 -11.35 23.92 8.69
CA ARG A 30 -10.12 24.70 8.64
C ARG A 30 -9.26 24.37 9.85
N VAL A 31 -8.07 23.85 9.59
CA VAL A 31 -7.07 23.49 10.59
C VAL A 31 -5.98 24.54 10.60
N GLU A 32 -5.67 25.09 11.76
CA GLU A 32 -4.71 26.19 11.91
C GLU A 32 -3.73 25.97 13.06
N ASP A 33 -2.43 26.00 12.75
CA ASP A 33 -1.33 25.86 13.72
C ASP A 33 -1.55 24.69 14.70
N LEU A 34 -2.14 23.58 14.22
CA LEU A 34 -2.50 22.45 15.06
C LEU A 34 -1.24 21.74 15.55
N ARG A 35 -1.11 21.65 16.89
CA ARG A 35 0.04 21.06 17.59
C ARG A 35 -0.43 19.99 18.54
N THR A 36 -0.18 18.74 18.19
CA THR A 36 -0.54 17.56 19.00
C THR A 36 0.71 16.83 19.43
N TYR A 37 0.98 16.84 20.74
CA TYR A 37 2.21 16.31 21.34
C TYR A 37 1.90 15.18 22.33
N PHE A 38 2.80 14.20 22.43
CA PHE A 38 2.75 13.13 23.44
C PHE A 38 3.88 13.32 24.43
N HIS A 39 3.54 13.29 25.71
CA HIS A 39 4.50 13.49 26.80
C HIS A 39 4.86 12.14 27.38
N THR A 40 6.01 11.61 26.99
CA THR A 40 6.51 10.32 27.47
C THR A 40 7.70 10.51 28.40
N ASP A 41 8.08 9.47 29.14
CA ASP A 41 9.26 9.51 30.02
C ASP A 41 10.57 9.74 29.23
N GLU A 42 10.56 9.43 27.92
CA GLU A 42 11.71 9.61 27.02
C GLU A 42 11.74 11.00 26.34
N GLY A 43 10.70 11.83 26.53
CA GLY A 43 10.62 13.19 26.00
C GLY A 43 9.27 13.53 25.36
N VAL A 44 9.23 14.67 24.66
CA VAL A 44 8.02 15.17 24.00
C VAL A 44 8.01 14.79 22.53
N VAL A 45 7.11 13.88 22.16
CA VAL A 45 6.87 13.46 20.78
C VAL A 45 5.95 14.48 20.14
N LYS A 46 6.50 15.31 19.26
CA LYS A 46 5.70 16.23 18.47
C LYS A 46 5.14 15.49 17.25
N ALA A 47 3.88 15.06 17.29
CA ALA A 47 3.29 14.28 16.20
C ALA A 47 2.70 15.18 15.10
N ALA A 48 2.03 16.27 15.50
CA ALA A 48 1.67 17.40 14.64
C ALA A 48 2.26 18.67 15.25
N ASP A 49 2.89 19.53 14.45
CA ASP A 49 3.64 20.69 14.93
C ASP A 49 3.44 21.93 14.06
N GLY A 50 2.23 22.49 14.11
CA GLY A 50 1.86 23.67 13.32
C GLY A 50 1.29 23.28 11.96
N VAL A 51 0.40 22.29 11.97
CA VAL A 51 -0.30 21.82 10.77
C VAL A 51 -1.41 22.82 10.42
N THR A 52 -1.41 23.27 9.17
CA THR A 52 -2.42 24.21 8.64
C THR A 52 -2.87 23.73 7.26
N PHE A 53 -4.17 23.50 7.09
CA PHE A 53 -4.82 23.19 5.81
C PHE A 53 -6.34 23.37 5.93
N ASP A 54 -7.03 23.43 4.79
CA ASP A 54 -8.49 23.50 4.73
C ASP A 54 -9.03 22.30 3.95
N VAL A 55 -10.26 21.89 4.26
CA VAL A 55 -11.05 20.93 3.48
C VAL A 55 -12.19 21.67 2.82
N THR A 56 -12.17 21.72 1.50
CA THR A 56 -13.17 22.41 0.67
C THR A 56 -14.49 21.63 0.66
N ARG A 57 -15.62 22.33 0.73
CA ARG A 57 -16.96 21.73 0.74
C ARG A 57 -17.19 20.90 -0.53
N GLY A 58 -17.67 19.66 -0.35
CA GLY A 58 -18.01 18.75 -1.45
C GLY A 58 -16.82 18.26 -2.28
N ARG A 59 -15.59 18.54 -1.83
CA ARG A 59 -14.34 18.12 -2.50
C ARG A 59 -13.56 17.15 -1.64
N THR A 60 -12.57 16.51 -2.26
CA THR A 60 -11.64 15.60 -1.59
C THR A 60 -10.30 16.28 -1.39
N THR A 61 -9.94 16.53 -0.13
CA THR A 61 -8.60 16.95 0.26
C THR A 61 -7.80 15.76 0.74
N CYS A 62 -6.68 15.47 0.07
CA CYS A 62 -5.77 14.41 0.45
C CYS A 62 -4.66 14.90 1.38
N LEU A 63 -4.37 14.12 2.42
CA LEU A 63 -3.24 14.33 3.32
C LEU A 63 -2.25 13.18 3.17
N VAL A 64 -1.06 13.47 2.63
CA VAL A 64 -0.12 12.45 2.15
C VAL A 64 1.27 12.59 2.77
N GLY A 65 2.08 11.54 2.72
CA GLY A 65 3.46 11.54 3.20
C GLY A 65 3.89 10.19 3.77
N GLU A 66 5.16 10.06 4.14
CA GLU A 66 5.71 8.83 4.75
C GLU A 66 5.04 8.48 6.10
N SER A 67 5.15 7.24 6.53
CA SER A 67 4.64 6.74 7.79
C SER A 67 5.34 7.44 8.95
N GLY A 68 4.58 7.69 10.01
CA GLY A 68 5.07 8.44 11.17
C GLY A 68 5.21 9.95 10.94
N CYS A 69 4.84 10.51 9.77
CA CYS A 69 4.87 11.96 9.56
C CYS A 69 3.72 12.73 10.23
N GLY A 70 2.76 12.05 10.87
CA GLY A 70 1.71 12.66 11.70
C GLY A 70 0.29 12.66 11.11
N LYS A 71 0.07 12.13 9.89
CA LYS A 71 -1.25 12.16 9.19
C LYS A 71 -2.42 11.68 10.05
N SER A 72 -2.36 10.43 10.53
CA SER A 72 -3.41 9.82 11.34
C SER A 72 -3.58 10.51 12.71
N ILE A 73 -2.50 11.06 13.28
CA ILE A 73 -2.61 11.85 14.53
C ILE A 73 -3.31 13.18 14.26
N THR A 74 -3.03 13.85 13.15
CA THR A 74 -3.76 15.05 12.72
C THR A 74 -5.24 14.77 12.59
N ALA A 75 -5.64 13.71 11.87
CA ALA A 75 -7.04 13.30 11.75
C ALA A 75 -7.69 12.97 13.11
N ARG A 76 -7.00 12.20 13.97
CA ARG A 76 -7.51 11.91 15.33
C ARG A 76 -7.60 13.16 16.20
N SER A 77 -6.75 14.15 15.99
CA SER A 77 -6.82 15.44 16.70
C SER A 77 -8.08 16.19 16.32
N ILE A 78 -8.37 16.28 15.01
CA ILE A 78 -9.60 16.90 14.48
C ILE A 78 -10.84 16.20 15.05
N ALA A 79 -10.83 14.86 15.07
CA ALA A 79 -11.95 14.07 15.59
C ALA A 79 -12.03 14.02 17.14
N GLY A 80 -11.10 14.61 17.89
CA GLY A 80 -11.06 14.50 19.36
C GLY A 80 -10.85 13.06 19.87
N LEU A 81 -10.04 12.27 19.15
CA LEU A 81 -9.73 10.86 19.41
C LEU A 81 -8.27 10.64 19.85
N VAL A 82 -7.54 11.70 20.19
CA VAL A 82 -6.18 11.60 20.74
C VAL A 82 -6.26 11.03 22.16
N LEU A 83 -5.60 9.90 22.39
CA LEU A 83 -5.53 9.26 23.69
C LEU A 83 -4.32 9.74 24.51
N PRO A 84 -4.43 9.79 25.85
CA PRO A 84 -3.27 10.03 26.71
C PRO A 84 -2.12 9.05 26.41
N PRO A 85 -0.85 9.50 26.48
CA PRO A 85 -0.38 10.81 26.97
C PRO A 85 -0.40 11.93 25.92
N GLY A 86 -1.05 11.71 24.77
CA GLY A 86 -1.23 12.72 23.73
C GLY A 86 -2.22 13.81 24.13
N ARG A 87 -1.93 15.05 23.73
CA ARG A 87 -2.88 16.18 23.84
C ARG A 87 -2.62 17.21 22.75
N ILE A 88 -3.67 17.97 22.43
CA ILE A 88 -3.55 19.18 21.62
C ILE A 88 -3.02 20.28 22.52
N GLU A 89 -1.85 20.82 22.22
CA GLU A 89 -1.21 21.88 23.00
C GLU A 89 -1.62 23.27 22.54
N ARG A 90 -1.89 23.41 21.24
CA ARG A 90 -2.22 24.67 20.57
C ARG A 90 -2.83 24.40 19.20
N GLY A 91 -3.51 25.41 18.67
CA GLY A 91 -4.08 25.44 17.34
C GLY A 91 -5.60 25.25 17.38
N HIS A 92 -6.20 25.39 16.22
CA HIS A 92 -7.64 25.40 16.04
C HIS A 92 -8.05 24.41 14.94
N ALA A 93 -9.23 23.82 15.09
CA ALA A 93 -9.87 22.99 14.07
C ALA A 93 -11.32 23.47 13.92
N TRP A 94 -11.50 24.53 13.16
CA TRP A 94 -12.80 25.15 12.91
C TRP A 94 -13.61 24.29 11.95
N PHE A 95 -14.74 23.78 12.42
CA PHE A 95 -15.67 22.96 11.66
C PHE A 95 -17.01 23.67 11.55
N GLN A 96 -17.58 23.62 10.34
CA GLN A 96 -18.89 24.19 10.07
C GLN A 96 -19.64 23.23 9.13
N PRO A 97 -20.65 22.48 9.59
CA PRO A 97 -21.30 21.46 8.76
C PRO A 97 -22.07 22.07 7.57
N ASP A 98 -22.71 23.23 7.76
CA ASP A 98 -23.47 23.95 6.75
C ASP A 98 -23.11 25.46 6.78
N THR A 99 -23.25 26.18 5.67
CA THR A 99 -22.94 27.62 5.58
C THR A 99 -23.76 28.48 6.55
N ASP A 100 -24.94 28.01 6.95
CA ASP A 100 -25.81 28.69 7.91
C ASP A 100 -25.54 28.28 9.37
N ALA A 101 -24.73 27.25 9.61
CA ALA A 101 -24.42 26.77 10.95
C ALA A 101 -23.33 27.63 11.62
N ASP A 102 -23.36 27.75 12.94
CA ASP A 102 -22.29 28.42 13.68
C ASP A 102 -20.99 27.59 13.62
N PRO A 103 -19.83 28.19 13.29
CA PRO A 103 -18.54 27.52 13.34
C PRO A 103 -18.18 27.05 14.76
N VAL A 104 -17.67 25.83 14.88
CA VAL A 104 -17.25 25.22 16.14
C VAL A 104 -15.77 24.86 16.06
N ASP A 105 -14.97 25.28 17.05
CA ASP A 105 -13.59 24.82 17.19
C ASP A 105 -13.54 23.45 17.87
N LEU A 106 -13.32 22.39 17.09
CA LEU A 106 -13.24 21.02 17.58
C LEU A 106 -12.08 20.81 18.55
N ALA A 107 -10.97 21.52 18.36
CA ALA A 107 -9.77 21.37 19.19
C ALA A 107 -9.94 21.94 20.60
N ALA A 108 -10.87 22.88 20.78
CA ALA A 108 -11.20 23.50 22.06
C ALA A 108 -12.23 22.70 22.89
N LEU A 109 -12.90 21.71 22.29
CA LEU A 109 -13.90 20.89 22.98
C LEU A 109 -13.25 19.90 23.94
N ASP A 110 -13.93 19.61 25.06
CA ASP A 110 -13.58 18.46 25.91
C ASP A 110 -13.73 17.17 25.09
N PRO A 111 -12.66 16.36 24.90
CA PRO A 111 -12.72 15.11 24.13
C PRO A 111 -13.75 14.09 24.64
N THR A 112 -14.20 14.24 25.89
CA THR A 112 -15.22 13.41 26.53
C THR A 112 -16.58 14.10 26.68
N GLY A 113 -16.70 15.37 26.29
CA GLY A 113 -17.89 16.19 26.41
C GLY A 113 -19.05 15.79 25.49
N GLU A 114 -20.23 16.33 25.76
CA GLU A 114 -21.46 16.04 25.01
C GLU A 114 -21.41 16.60 23.57
N GLN A 115 -20.90 17.82 23.39
CA GLN A 115 -20.84 18.48 22.09
C GLN A 115 -19.96 17.74 21.07
N ILE A 116 -18.76 17.29 21.45
CA ILE A 116 -17.91 16.50 20.54
C ILE A 116 -18.51 15.11 20.27
N ARG A 117 -19.36 14.57 21.18
CA ARG A 117 -20.05 13.30 20.97
C ARG A 117 -21.23 13.42 20.02
N SER A 118 -21.91 14.57 19.96
CA SER A 118 -22.97 14.79 18.97
C SER A 118 -22.40 14.95 17.56
N ILE A 119 -21.21 15.55 17.43
CA ILE A 119 -20.50 15.73 16.16
C ILE A 119 -19.91 14.41 15.65
N ARG A 120 -19.21 13.65 16.52
CA ARG A 120 -18.59 12.37 16.14
C ARG A 120 -19.64 11.31 15.82
N GLY A 121 -19.63 10.81 14.59
CA GLY A 121 -20.61 9.82 14.11
C GLY A 121 -21.95 10.44 13.70
N GLY A 122 -22.13 11.75 13.92
CA GLY A 122 -23.22 12.57 13.38
C GLY A 122 -22.72 13.35 12.16
N ASP A 123 -22.23 14.57 12.39
CA ASP A 123 -21.75 15.47 11.33
C ASP A 123 -20.35 15.10 10.78
N ILE A 124 -19.57 14.33 11.54
CA ILE A 124 -18.24 13.83 11.12
C ILE A 124 -18.21 12.31 11.20
N GLY A 125 -18.05 11.66 10.05
CA GLY A 125 -17.77 10.24 9.93
C GLY A 125 -16.27 9.94 9.98
N PHE A 126 -15.90 8.77 10.49
CA PHE A 126 -14.49 8.34 10.55
C PHE A 126 -14.33 6.89 10.09
N VAL A 127 -13.54 6.67 9.04
CA VAL A 127 -13.09 5.35 8.57
C VAL A 127 -11.65 5.16 9.03
N PHE A 128 -11.41 4.10 9.80
CA PHE A 128 -10.11 3.78 10.37
C PHE A 128 -9.29 2.85 9.46
N GLN A 129 -7.96 2.96 9.52
CA GLN A 129 -6.98 2.25 8.69
C GLN A 129 -7.13 0.72 8.62
N GLU A 130 -7.54 0.07 9.71
CA GLU A 130 -7.72 -1.39 9.74
C GLU A 130 -9.12 -1.77 10.25
N PRO A 131 -10.00 -2.29 9.39
CA PRO A 131 -11.33 -2.73 9.77
C PRO A 131 -11.35 -3.80 10.86
N GLY A 132 -10.46 -4.79 10.76
CA GLY A 132 -10.41 -5.91 11.70
C GLY A 132 -10.02 -5.51 13.12
N ALA A 133 -9.20 -4.46 13.28
CA ALA A 133 -8.82 -3.93 14.57
C ALA A 133 -9.85 -2.97 15.16
N SER A 134 -10.64 -2.32 14.30
CA SER A 134 -11.56 -1.25 14.69
C SER A 134 -12.99 -1.77 14.94
N LEU A 135 -13.43 -2.78 14.18
CA LEU A 135 -14.70 -3.46 14.39
C LEU A 135 -14.60 -4.39 15.60
N SER A 136 -15.59 -4.35 16.48
CA SER A 136 -15.60 -5.23 17.64
C SER A 136 -15.92 -6.68 17.21
N PRO A 137 -15.04 -7.66 17.46
CA PRO A 137 -15.32 -9.06 17.13
C PRO A 137 -16.41 -9.68 18.02
N MET A 138 -16.82 -8.98 19.09
CA MET A 138 -17.83 -9.43 20.06
C MET A 138 -19.26 -9.11 19.64
N TYR A 139 -19.46 -8.28 18.60
CA TYR A 139 -20.78 -7.86 18.14
C TYR A 139 -20.94 -8.12 16.64
N THR A 140 -22.18 -8.37 16.21
CA THR A 140 -22.49 -8.45 14.78
C THR A 140 -22.36 -7.08 14.12
N ILE A 141 -22.11 -7.06 12.81
CA ILE A 141 -22.01 -5.82 12.03
C ILE A 141 -23.29 -4.98 12.16
N GLY A 142 -24.45 -5.62 11.99
CA GLY A 142 -25.74 -4.96 12.11
C GLY A 142 -25.98 -4.33 13.48
N THR A 143 -25.51 -4.97 14.55
CA THR A 143 -25.61 -4.43 15.92
C THR A 143 -24.77 -3.17 16.09
N GLN A 144 -23.55 -3.16 15.54
CA GLN A 144 -22.64 -2.01 15.61
C GLN A 144 -23.20 -0.83 14.82
N LEU A 145 -23.69 -1.08 13.61
CA LEU A 145 -24.32 -0.08 12.75
C LEU A 145 -25.61 0.49 13.34
N ALA A 146 -26.56 -0.36 13.75
CA ALA A 146 -27.81 0.10 14.37
C ALA A 146 -27.57 0.87 15.68
N ARG A 147 -26.47 0.60 16.38
CA ARG A 147 -26.07 1.39 17.56
C ARG A 147 -25.55 2.78 17.15
N ALA A 148 -24.75 2.89 16.09
CA ALA A 148 -24.27 4.17 15.58
C ALA A 148 -25.45 5.08 15.18
N ILE A 149 -26.44 4.53 14.47
CA ILE A 149 -27.66 5.27 14.09
C ILE A 149 -28.41 5.77 15.34
N ARG A 150 -28.70 4.88 16.29
CA ARG A 150 -29.50 5.20 17.49
C ARG A 150 -28.80 6.13 18.49
N LEU A 151 -27.51 6.40 18.32
CA LEU A 151 -26.80 7.40 19.12
C LEU A 151 -27.14 8.83 18.68
N HIS A 152 -27.52 9.04 17.42
CA HIS A 152 -27.79 10.36 16.84
C HIS A 152 -29.25 10.53 16.42
N GLN A 153 -29.99 9.44 16.21
CA GLN A 153 -31.40 9.47 15.79
C GLN A 153 -32.33 8.90 16.86
N PRO A 154 -33.44 9.59 17.20
CA PRO A 154 -34.41 9.14 18.19
C PRO A 154 -35.40 8.10 17.62
N ILE A 155 -34.87 6.96 17.15
CA ILE A 155 -35.65 5.91 16.49
C ILE A 155 -35.66 4.59 17.28
N SER A 156 -36.67 3.75 16.99
CA SER A 156 -36.82 2.44 17.61
C SER A 156 -35.72 1.46 17.14
N LYS A 157 -35.58 0.34 17.86
CA LYS A 157 -34.65 -0.73 17.47
C LYS A 157 -35.01 -1.39 16.13
N ALA A 158 -36.30 -1.42 15.79
CA ALA A 158 -36.78 -2.02 14.55
C ALA A 158 -36.43 -1.14 13.35
N GLU A 159 -36.73 0.17 13.44
CA GLU A 159 -36.39 1.16 12.42
C GLU A 159 -34.87 1.23 12.20
N ALA A 160 -34.08 1.25 13.28
CA ALA A 160 -32.62 1.25 13.18
C ALA A 160 -32.06 -0.02 12.52
N LYS A 161 -32.72 -1.16 12.68
CA LYS A 161 -32.33 -2.40 11.99
C LYS A 161 -32.60 -2.30 10.49
N GLU A 162 -33.73 -1.75 10.11
CA GLU A 162 -34.11 -1.58 8.71
C GLU A 162 -33.18 -0.59 7.99
N GLN A 163 -32.94 0.58 8.59
CA GLN A 163 -31.95 1.54 8.10
C GLN A 163 -30.54 0.93 8.03
N ALA A 164 -30.12 0.18 9.06
CA ALA A 164 -28.82 -0.49 9.01
C ALA A 164 -28.71 -1.46 7.83
N ILE A 165 -29.76 -2.22 7.50
CA ILE A 165 -29.78 -3.11 6.34
C ILE A 165 -29.71 -2.31 5.04
N GLU A 166 -30.41 -1.17 4.96
CA GLU A 166 -30.34 -0.25 3.82
C GLU A 166 -28.93 0.33 3.65
N HIS A 167 -28.28 0.77 4.72
CA HIS A 167 -26.88 1.24 4.67
C HIS A 167 -25.92 0.13 4.23
N LEU A 168 -26.10 -1.12 4.70
CA LEU A 168 -25.31 -2.26 4.22
C LEU A 168 -25.53 -2.49 2.71
N ALA A 169 -26.78 -2.37 2.24
CA ALA A 169 -27.08 -2.46 0.82
C ALA A 169 -26.42 -1.33 0.02
N ARG A 170 -26.49 -0.09 0.52
CA ARG A 170 -25.94 1.13 -0.10
C ARG A 170 -24.42 1.03 -0.31
N VAL A 171 -23.69 0.42 0.64
CA VAL A 171 -22.25 0.19 0.50
C VAL A 171 -21.90 -1.07 -0.32
N GLY A 172 -22.88 -1.75 -0.90
CA GLY A 172 -22.69 -2.93 -1.74
C GLY A 172 -22.37 -4.22 -0.98
N ILE A 173 -22.84 -4.37 0.28
CA ILE A 173 -22.73 -5.66 0.98
C ILE A 173 -23.80 -6.63 0.44
N PRO A 174 -23.41 -7.80 -0.11
CA PRO A 174 -24.35 -8.76 -0.65
C PRO A 174 -25.20 -9.40 0.46
N SER A 175 -26.45 -9.72 0.13
CA SER A 175 -27.41 -10.32 1.06
C SER A 175 -27.42 -9.60 2.43
N PRO A 176 -27.68 -8.28 2.46
CA PRO A 176 -27.47 -7.44 3.65
C PRO A 176 -28.27 -7.92 4.86
N HIS A 177 -29.46 -8.51 4.64
CA HIS A 177 -30.24 -9.15 5.69
C HIS A 177 -29.50 -10.28 6.41
N THR A 178 -28.78 -11.12 5.67
CA THR A 178 -27.99 -12.22 6.24
C THR A 178 -26.71 -11.70 6.88
N ARG A 179 -26.05 -10.73 6.25
CA ARG A 179 -24.78 -10.14 6.74
C ARG A 179 -24.97 -9.22 7.94
N PHE A 180 -26.18 -8.73 8.18
CA PHE A 180 -26.53 -8.00 9.41
C PHE A 180 -26.17 -8.80 10.68
N ASP A 181 -26.41 -10.11 10.67
CA ASP A 181 -26.13 -11.00 11.81
C ASP A 181 -24.73 -11.63 11.77
N ALA A 182 -23.90 -11.26 10.78
CA ALA A 182 -22.53 -11.74 10.68
C ALA A 182 -21.58 -10.98 11.61
N TYR A 183 -20.55 -11.68 12.09
CA TYR A 183 -19.44 -11.09 12.84
C TYR A 183 -18.30 -10.66 11.90
N PRO A 184 -17.44 -9.70 12.30
CA PRO A 184 -16.33 -9.23 11.47
C PRO A 184 -15.41 -10.34 10.93
N PHE A 185 -15.11 -11.35 11.76
CA PHE A 185 -14.24 -12.48 11.37
C PHE A 185 -14.91 -13.47 10.39
N GLN A 186 -16.19 -13.29 10.08
CA GLN A 186 -16.93 -14.07 9.07
C GLN A 186 -17.02 -13.35 7.73
N LEU A 187 -16.49 -12.12 7.64
CA LEU A 187 -16.51 -11.28 6.45
C LEU A 187 -15.10 -11.19 5.84
N SER A 188 -15.03 -10.96 4.53
CA SER A 188 -13.76 -10.65 3.86
C SER A 188 -13.24 -9.26 4.29
N GLY A 189 -11.96 -8.96 4.00
CA GLY A 189 -11.37 -7.65 4.26
C GLY A 189 -12.17 -6.51 3.62
N GLY A 190 -12.49 -6.63 2.32
CA GLY A 190 -13.32 -5.65 1.61
C GLY A 190 -14.74 -5.51 2.17
N MET A 191 -15.36 -6.59 2.64
CA MET A 191 -16.67 -6.51 3.30
C MET A 191 -16.58 -5.83 4.67
N ASN A 192 -15.53 -6.07 5.44
CA ASN A 192 -15.28 -5.36 6.69
C ASN A 192 -15.03 -3.87 6.43
N GLN A 193 -14.31 -3.51 5.36
CA GLN A 193 -14.13 -2.13 4.93
C GLN A 193 -15.47 -1.46 4.60
N ARG A 194 -16.29 -2.09 3.75
CA ARG A 194 -17.64 -1.58 3.40
C ARG A 194 -18.52 -1.43 4.64
N ALA A 195 -18.48 -2.40 5.56
CA ALA A 195 -19.24 -2.34 6.81
C ALA A 195 -18.80 -1.15 7.69
N MET A 196 -17.51 -0.86 7.76
CA MET A 196 -16.99 0.32 8.44
C MET A 196 -17.43 1.62 7.76
N ILE A 197 -17.39 1.69 6.43
CA ILE A 197 -17.90 2.84 5.66
C ILE A 197 -19.39 3.05 5.96
N ALA A 198 -20.20 1.99 5.99
CA ALA A 198 -21.61 2.09 6.36
C ALA A 198 -21.81 2.65 7.77
N ILE A 199 -20.97 2.26 8.74
CA ILE A 199 -21.01 2.81 10.10
C ILE A 199 -20.62 4.28 10.13
N ALA A 200 -19.57 4.67 9.39
CA ALA A 200 -19.10 6.04 9.33
C ALA A 200 -20.12 6.99 8.68
N LEU A 201 -20.91 6.49 7.73
CA LEU A 201 -21.92 7.24 6.98
C LEU A 201 -23.34 7.05 7.49
N ALA A 202 -23.51 6.37 8.63
CA ALA A 202 -24.82 6.00 9.16
C ALA A 202 -25.75 7.19 9.48
N ASN A 203 -25.20 8.40 9.58
CA ASN A 203 -25.94 9.62 9.85
C ASN A 203 -25.64 10.73 8.82
N ASP A 204 -25.25 10.36 7.60
CA ASP A 204 -24.97 11.26 6.46
C ASP A 204 -24.12 12.48 6.85
N PRO A 205 -22.84 12.27 7.26
CA PRO A 205 -21.98 13.33 7.76
C PRO A 205 -21.62 14.36 6.69
N ALA A 206 -21.44 15.62 7.10
CA ALA A 206 -20.93 16.69 6.24
C ALA A 206 -19.44 16.51 5.89
N LEU A 207 -18.68 15.83 6.76
CA LEU A 207 -17.27 15.51 6.57
C LEU A 207 -16.99 14.03 6.86
N LEU A 208 -16.41 13.34 5.89
CA LEU A 208 -15.82 12.02 6.07
C LEU A 208 -14.31 12.14 6.22
N ILE A 209 -13.77 11.65 7.35
CA ILE A 209 -12.33 11.45 7.51
C ILE A 209 -12.02 9.97 7.22
N ALA A 210 -11.25 9.72 6.17
CA ALA A 210 -10.88 8.38 5.76
C ALA A 210 -9.38 8.18 5.96
N ASP A 211 -9.00 7.49 7.03
CA ASP A 211 -7.61 7.21 7.39
C ASP A 211 -7.16 5.90 6.74
N GLU A 212 -6.44 5.97 5.62
CA GLU A 212 -5.94 4.80 4.87
C GLU A 212 -7.01 3.73 4.55
N PRO A 213 -8.14 4.12 3.92
CA PRO A 213 -9.32 3.25 3.76
C PRO A 213 -9.14 2.11 2.75
N THR A 214 -8.04 2.08 2.01
CA THR A 214 -7.75 1.06 0.97
C THR A 214 -6.52 0.23 1.29
N THR A 215 -5.85 0.48 2.41
CA THR A 215 -4.66 -0.28 2.80
C THR A 215 -4.99 -1.76 3.02
N ALA A 216 -4.09 -2.65 2.60
CA ALA A 216 -4.22 -4.11 2.70
C ALA A 216 -5.42 -4.73 1.94
N LEU A 217 -5.92 -4.04 0.91
CA LEU A 217 -6.88 -4.57 -0.07
C LEU A 217 -6.17 -4.85 -1.40
N ASP A 218 -6.66 -5.82 -2.17
CA ASP A 218 -6.21 -6.01 -3.55
C ASP A 218 -6.67 -4.86 -4.46
N VAL A 219 -5.99 -4.71 -5.61
CA VAL A 219 -6.21 -3.60 -6.56
C VAL A 219 -7.65 -3.48 -7.04
N THR A 220 -8.38 -4.59 -7.24
CA THR A 220 -9.77 -4.53 -7.70
C THR A 220 -10.71 -4.11 -6.58
N THR A 221 -10.50 -4.62 -5.37
CA THR A 221 -11.26 -4.20 -4.18
C THR A 221 -10.98 -2.73 -3.85
N GLN A 222 -9.73 -2.29 -3.91
CA GLN A 222 -9.33 -0.89 -3.72
C GLN A 222 -10.07 0.02 -4.70
N ALA A 223 -9.97 -0.22 -6.00
CA ALA A 223 -10.65 0.59 -7.02
C ALA A 223 -12.16 0.69 -6.78
N ARG A 224 -12.79 -0.40 -6.32
CA ARG A 224 -14.23 -0.39 -5.98
C ARG A 224 -14.57 0.42 -4.74
N ILE A 225 -13.70 0.41 -3.72
CA ILE A 225 -13.89 1.25 -2.53
C ILE A 225 -13.75 2.73 -2.91
N LEU A 226 -12.82 3.08 -3.79
CA LEU A 226 -12.68 4.44 -4.31
C LEU A 226 -13.92 4.86 -5.12
N ASP A 227 -14.38 4.02 -6.06
CA ASP A 227 -15.64 4.24 -6.80
C ASP A 227 -16.83 4.43 -5.84
N LEU A 228 -16.93 3.60 -4.79
CA LEU A 228 -17.98 3.70 -3.79
C LEU A 228 -17.93 5.04 -3.06
N LEU A 229 -16.75 5.46 -2.58
CA LEU A 229 -16.60 6.72 -1.86
C LEU A 229 -16.89 7.93 -2.75
N ALA A 230 -16.44 7.91 -4.01
CA ALA A 230 -16.72 8.96 -4.99
C ALA A 230 -18.24 9.07 -5.28
N ASN A 231 -18.92 7.96 -5.53
CA ASN A 231 -20.37 7.96 -5.75
C ASN A 231 -21.12 8.48 -4.51
N LEU A 232 -20.73 8.05 -3.30
CA LEU A 232 -21.34 8.52 -2.06
C LEU A 232 -21.10 10.01 -1.83
N GLN A 233 -19.92 10.52 -2.19
CA GLN A 233 -19.60 11.94 -2.16
C GLN A 233 -20.51 12.74 -3.09
N GLU A 234 -20.69 12.30 -4.34
CA GLU A 234 -21.59 12.93 -5.31
C GLU A 234 -23.06 12.89 -4.84
N GLU A 235 -23.52 11.76 -4.30
CA GLU A 235 -24.89 11.58 -3.82
C GLU A 235 -25.24 12.47 -2.61
N THR A 236 -24.31 12.61 -1.67
CA THR A 236 -24.56 13.27 -0.38
C THR A 236 -24.07 14.71 -0.33
N GLY A 237 -23.16 15.10 -1.22
CA GLY A 237 -22.42 16.35 -1.14
C GLY A 237 -21.42 16.41 0.01
N MET A 238 -21.10 15.28 0.66
CA MET A 238 -20.15 15.25 1.76
C MET A 238 -18.76 15.70 1.30
N SER A 239 -18.01 16.34 2.19
CA SER A 239 -16.60 16.64 1.95
C SER A 239 -15.73 15.50 2.48
N MET A 240 -14.54 15.31 1.92
CA MET A 240 -13.68 14.21 2.33
C MET A 240 -12.26 14.67 2.67
N LEU A 241 -11.79 14.30 3.86
CA LEU A 241 -10.37 14.31 4.21
C LEU A 241 -9.84 12.89 4.04
N PHE A 242 -9.12 12.65 2.95
CA PHE A 242 -8.60 11.34 2.60
C PHE A 242 -7.11 11.24 2.95
N ILE A 243 -6.74 10.29 3.79
CA ILE A 243 -5.34 10.08 4.18
C ILE A 243 -4.85 8.81 3.50
N THR A 244 -3.74 8.92 2.80
CA THR A 244 -3.09 7.77 2.16
C THR A 244 -1.60 8.02 2.01
N HIS A 245 -0.85 6.93 1.85
CA HIS A 245 0.54 6.97 1.41
C HIS A 245 0.68 6.57 -0.06
N ASP A 246 -0.39 6.10 -0.71
CA ASP A 246 -0.41 5.72 -2.13
C ASP A 246 -0.76 6.93 -3.00
N LEU A 247 0.24 7.46 -3.70
CA LEU A 247 0.10 8.61 -4.59
C LEU A 247 -0.69 8.27 -5.88
N GLY A 248 -0.75 7.00 -6.31
CA GLY A 248 -1.62 6.60 -7.41
C GLY A 248 -3.10 6.78 -7.07
N VAL A 249 -3.48 6.45 -5.83
CA VAL A 249 -4.83 6.72 -5.30
C VAL A 249 -5.10 8.22 -5.19
N VAL A 250 -4.09 9.02 -4.81
CA VAL A 250 -4.23 10.48 -4.68
C VAL A 250 -4.53 11.11 -6.04
N ALA A 251 -3.81 10.73 -7.09
CA ALA A 251 -4.04 11.22 -8.45
C ALA A 251 -5.49 10.95 -8.92
N GLU A 252 -6.09 9.87 -8.44
CA GLU A 252 -7.44 9.44 -8.82
C GLU A 252 -8.56 10.14 -8.03
N ILE A 253 -8.40 10.38 -6.73
CA ILE A 253 -9.51 10.84 -5.88
C ILE A 253 -9.38 12.30 -5.43
N ALA A 254 -8.17 12.85 -5.40
CA ALA A 254 -7.92 14.15 -4.82
C ALA A 254 -8.36 15.30 -5.72
N ASP A 255 -8.84 16.37 -5.09
CA ASP A 255 -8.91 17.70 -5.66
C ASP A 255 -7.73 18.55 -5.20
N ASP A 256 -7.51 18.54 -3.89
CA ASP A 256 -6.44 19.26 -3.20
C ASP A 256 -5.53 18.26 -2.48
N VAL A 257 -4.23 18.55 -2.41
CA VAL A 257 -3.24 17.68 -1.76
C VAL A 257 -2.41 18.50 -0.78
N SER A 258 -2.25 17.97 0.43
CA SER A 258 -1.35 18.48 1.47
C SER A 258 -0.30 17.42 1.80
N VAL A 259 0.96 17.69 1.46
CA VAL A 259 2.10 16.80 1.68
C VAL A 259 2.70 17.08 3.05
N MET A 260 2.66 16.09 3.95
CA MET A 260 3.18 16.18 5.31
C MET A 260 4.55 15.53 5.46
N TYR A 261 5.41 16.22 6.21
CA TYR A 261 6.69 15.71 6.68
C TYR A 261 6.91 16.09 8.16
N LEU A 262 7.24 15.10 8.99
CA LEU A 262 7.60 15.25 10.42
C LEU A 262 6.67 16.20 11.21
N GLY A 263 5.35 16.05 11.03
CA GLY A 263 4.32 16.81 11.72
C GLY A 263 4.06 18.21 11.14
N THR A 264 4.60 18.54 9.97
CA THR A 264 4.38 19.84 9.29
C THR A 264 3.91 19.63 7.85
N VAL A 265 3.17 20.59 7.30
CA VAL A 265 2.83 20.61 5.87
C VAL A 265 4.04 21.18 5.12
N ALA A 266 4.64 20.36 4.27
CA ALA A 266 5.79 20.69 3.43
C ALA A 266 5.35 21.40 2.14
N GLU A 267 4.24 20.95 1.55
CA GLU A 267 3.67 21.51 0.33
C GLU A 267 2.15 21.32 0.28
N ARG A 268 1.42 22.27 -0.30
CA ARG A 268 -0.03 22.22 -0.52
C ARG A 268 -0.38 22.87 -1.86
N GLY A 269 -1.28 22.24 -2.60
CA GLY A 269 -1.79 22.73 -3.87
C GLY A 269 -2.89 21.83 -4.44
N SER A 270 -3.35 22.13 -5.66
CA SER A 270 -4.24 21.21 -6.40
C SER A 270 -3.51 19.91 -6.73
N VAL A 271 -4.26 18.83 -7.00
CA VAL A 271 -3.67 17.56 -7.40
C VAL A 271 -2.79 17.70 -8.65
N THR A 272 -3.22 18.46 -9.66
CA THR A 272 -2.43 18.68 -10.89
C THR A 272 -1.15 19.44 -10.60
N ASP A 273 -1.18 20.45 -9.72
CA ASP A 273 0.03 21.19 -9.40
C ASP A 273 1.08 20.36 -8.67
N ILE A 274 0.64 19.51 -7.75
CA ILE A 274 1.54 18.66 -6.96
C ILE A 274 2.20 17.60 -7.84
N PHE A 275 1.47 17.00 -8.79
CA PHE A 275 2.01 15.97 -9.67
C PHE A 275 2.82 16.55 -10.83
N ASP A 276 2.36 17.63 -11.47
CA ASP A 276 3.00 18.18 -12.66
C ASP A 276 4.18 19.11 -12.32
N ARG A 277 4.07 19.87 -11.23
CA ARG A 277 5.04 20.93 -10.87
C ARG A 277 5.35 20.96 -9.36
N PRO A 278 5.77 19.84 -8.75
CA PRO A 278 6.12 19.79 -7.33
C PRO A 278 7.25 20.77 -7.01
N GLN A 279 7.07 21.59 -5.97
CA GLN A 279 7.98 22.66 -5.59
C GLN A 279 8.92 22.28 -4.47
N HIS A 280 8.51 21.38 -3.57
CA HIS A 280 9.31 20.95 -2.43
C HIS A 280 10.16 19.71 -2.80
N PRO A 281 11.47 19.68 -2.48
CA PRO A 281 12.34 18.53 -2.74
C PRO A 281 11.82 17.18 -2.23
N TYR A 282 11.20 17.16 -1.06
CA TYR A 282 10.53 15.98 -0.51
C TYR A 282 9.37 15.50 -1.40
N THR A 283 8.51 16.40 -1.89
CA THR A 283 7.39 16.04 -2.78
C THR A 283 7.91 15.47 -4.10
N GLN A 284 8.95 16.08 -4.67
CA GLN A 284 9.65 15.59 -5.87
C GLN A 284 10.15 14.16 -5.65
N ALA A 285 10.93 13.95 -4.59
CA ALA A 285 11.52 12.65 -4.31
C ALA A 285 10.46 11.57 -3.95
N LEU A 286 9.32 11.96 -3.37
CA LEU A 286 8.19 11.06 -3.13
C LEU A 286 7.57 10.57 -4.45
N LEU A 287 7.33 11.47 -5.40
CA LEU A 287 6.76 11.15 -6.71
C LEU A 287 7.72 10.30 -7.55
N GLU A 288 9.01 10.65 -7.53
CA GLU A 288 10.08 9.89 -8.20
C GLU A 288 10.27 8.47 -7.63
N SER A 289 9.82 8.21 -6.40
CA SER A 289 9.90 6.88 -5.77
C SER A 289 8.77 5.93 -6.21
N ILE A 290 7.78 6.39 -6.97
CA ILE A 290 6.64 5.56 -7.40
C ILE A 290 7.03 4.74 -8.63
N PRO A 291 6.88 3.40 -8.62
CA PRO A 291 7.01 2.61 -9.84
C PRO A 291 5.86 2.94 -10.81
N THR A 292 6.19 3.43 -12.01
CA THR A 292 5.21 3.70 -13.07
C THR A 292 5.01 2.48 -13.96
N ILE A 293 3.75 2.14 -14.24
CA ILE A 293 3.38 1.10 -15.20
C ILE A 293 3.52 1.64 -16.63
N THR A 294 4.24 0.93 -17.50
CA THR A 294 4.40 1.29 -18.91
C THR A 294 3.31 0.66 -19.76
N THR A 295 2.09 1.17 -19.68
CA THR A 295 0.94 0.65 -20.47
C THR A 295 0.87 1.20 -21.90
N ASP A 296 1.48 2.35 -22.17
CA ASP A 296 1.45 2.99 -23.48
C ASP A 296 2.88 3.05 -24.02
N GLY A 297 3.13 2.46 -25.20
CA GLY A 297 4.41 2.59 -25.92
C GLY A 297 4.74 4.02 -26.39
N THR A 298 4.25 5.05 -25.69
CA THR A 298 4.42 6.48 -25.97
C THR A 298 5.40 7.16 -25.02
N SER A 299 5.91 6.47 -23.99
CA SER A 299 6.95 6.99 -23.09
C SER A 299 8.38 6.96 -23.66
N GLU A 300 8.53 6.61 -24.95
CA GLU A 300 9.83 6.68 -25.65
C GLU A 300 10.23 8.12 -26.02
N GLU A 301 9.30 9.08 -26.10
CA GLU A 301 9.63 10.44 -26.61
C GLU A 301 10.15 11.43 -25.54
N THR A 302 10.02 11.16 -24.24
CA THR A 302 10.55 12.03 -23.17
C THR A 302 11.84 11.51 -22.51
N SER A 303 12.35 10.37 -22.95
CA SER A 303 13.58 9.75 -22.42
C SER A 303 14.83 9.98 -23.29
N GLU A 304 14.75 10.82 -24.33
CA GLU A 304 15.87 11.06 -25.27
C GLU A 304 17.02 11.95 -24.72
N GLU A 305 16.90 12.57 -23.54
CA GLU A 305 18.00 13.38 -22.97
C GLU A 305 18.79 12.72 -21.82
N THR A 306 18.45 11.48 -21.44
CA THR A 306 19.32 10.62 -20.62
C THR A 306 19.57 9.32 -21.35
N SER A 307 20.43 9.39 -22.36
CA SER A 307 20.87 8.24 -23.13
C SER A 307 21.75 7.31 -22.28
N ASP A 308 21.12 6.34 -21.63
CA ASP A 308 21.71 5.04 -21.29
C ASP A 308 20.59 3.98 -21.27
N GLY A 309 20.40 3.31 -22.42
CA GLY A 309 19.89 1.94 -22.58
C GLY A 309 18.52 1.55 -22.00
N ALA A 310 17.51 1.45 -22.88
CA ALA A 310 16.25 0.77 -22.59
C ALA A 310 16.45 -0.75 -22.34
N GLY A 311 15.98 -1.25 -21.19
CA GLY A 311 15.81 -2.69 -20.91
C GLY A 311 16.24 -3.17 -19.51
N ASP A 312 16.94 -2.36 -18.73
CA ASP A 312 17.31 -2.71 -17.34
C ASP A 312 16.38 -1.97 -16.38
N GLY A 313 15.83 -2.67 -15.39
CA GLY A 313 14.99 -2.08 -14.34
C GLY A 313 15.83 -1.13 -13.49
N GLY A 314 16.04 0.09 -14.00
CA GLY A 314 16.88 1.10 -13.37
C GLY A 314 16.49 1.29 -11.91
N ARG A 315 17.49 1.42 -11.02
CA ARG A 315 17.26 1.56 -9.57
C ARG A 315 16.20 2.63 -9.32
N LEU A 316 15.16 2.29 -8.57
CA LEU A 316 14.13 3.27 -8.22
C LEU A 316 14.78 4.39 -7.40
N PRO A 317 14.56 5.66 -7.77
CA PRO A 317 14.87 6.78 -6.89
C PRO A 317 14.24 6.53 -5.53
N ALA A 318 15.00 6.74 -4.46
CA ALA A 318 14.51 6.52 -3.12
C ALA A 318 15.03 7.62 -2.19
N ILE A 319 14.15 8.13 -1.33
CA ILE A 319 14.55 9.11 -0.32
C ILE A 319 15.53 8.44 0.64
N PRO A 320 16.75 8.98 0.87
CA PRO A 320 17.77 8.31 1.67
C PRO A 320 17.38 8.20 3.15
N GLY A 321 17.83 7.14 3.81
CA GLY A 321 17.63 6.92 5.25
C GLY A 321 16.16 6.72 5.66
N ASN A 322 15.90 6.87 6.95
CA ASN A 322 14.56 6.75 7.54
C ASN A 322 14.05 8.13 7.97
N VAL A 323 12.73 8.31 8.03
CA VAL A 323 12.12 9.48 8.70
C VAL A 323 12.68 9.56 10.13
N PRO A 324 13.27 10.69 10.55
CA PRO A 324 13.75 10.86 11.91
C PRO A 324 12.64 10.61 12.91
N HIS A 325 12.97 9.99 14.06
CA HIS A 325 11.98 9.81 15.11
C HIS A 325 11.45 11.18 15.57
N PRO A 326 10.15 11.37 15.84
CA PRO A 326 9.63 12.70 16.19
C PRO A 326 10.15 13.29 17.52
N ASN A 327 10.84 12.48 18.36
CA ASN A 327 11.61 12.97 19.53
C ASN A 327 13.02 13.46 19.18
N GLN A 328 13.55 13.08 18.02
CA GLN A 328 14.91 13.36 17.55
C GLN A 328 14.83 14.20 16.27
N ARG A 329 14.08 15.30 16.36
CA ARG A 329 13.89 16.19 15.21
C ARG A 329 15.20 16.91 14.90
N PRO A 330 15.62 16.96 13.62
CA PRO A 330 16.73 17.79 13.21
C PRO A 330 16.44 19.27 13.52
N THR A 331 17.49 20.06 13.77
CA THR A 331 17.39 21.51 13.83
C THR A 331 17.09 22.09 12.44
N GLY A 332 16.59 23.32 12.39
CA GLY A 332 16.28 23.99 11.13
C GLY A 332 15.12 23.36 10.33
N CYS A 333 15.35 23.09 9.04
CA CYS A 333 14.44 22.42 8.13
C CYS A 333 14.30 20.93 8.51
N PRO A 334 13.09 20.42 8.76
CA PRO A 334 12.89 19.03 9.15
C PRO A 334 13.46 18.00 8.16
N PHE A 335 13.48 18.32 6.86
CA PHE A 335 13.88 17.41 5.78
C PHE A 335 15.38 17.50 5.42
N HIS A 336 16.16 18.44 5.98
CA HIS A 336 17.52 18.73 5.47
C HIS A 336 18.47 17.52 5.51
N THR A 337 18.33 16.61 6.48
CA THR A 337 19.18 15.42 6.60
C THR A 337 18.96 14.38 5.50
N ARG A 338 17.89 14.53 4.71
CA ARG A 338 17.48 13.63 3.63
C ARG A 338 17.26 14.38 2.31
N CYS A 339 17.57 15.67 2.27
CA CYS A 339 17.36 16.54 1.12
C CYS A 339 18.64 16.66 0.30
N GLN A 340 18.59 16.25 -0.97
CA GLN A 340 19.73 16.39 -1.91
C GLN A 340 20.10 17.86 -2.21
N PHE A 341 19.17 18.78 -1.95
CA PHE A 341 19.34 20.22 -2.15
C PHE A 341 19.49 20.99 -0.82
N ALA A 342 19.84 20.31 0.28
CA ALA A 342 20.06 20.99 1.56
C ALA A 342 21.19 22.02 1.45
N MET A 343 20.95 23.24 1.92
CA MET A 343 21.94 24.31 1.98
C MET A 343 22.57 24.36 3.38
N PRO A 344 23.85 23.97 3.56
CA PRO A 344 24.51 24.00 4.86
C PRO A 344 24.62 25.41 5.44
N GLY A 345 24.48 25.55 6.75
CA GLY A 345 24.42 26.83 7.46
C GLY A 345 23.09 27.57 7.35
N LEU A 346 22.08 26.98 6.69
CA LEU A 346 20.75 27.57 6.53
C LEU A 346 19.67 26.52 6.81
N CYS A 347 19.66 25.41 6.06
CA CYS A 347 18.68 24.35 6.21
C CYS A 347 18.84 23.55 7.51
N ASP A 348 20.03 23.47 8.08
CA ASP A 348 20.34 22.81 9.35
C ASP A 348 20.13 23.71 10.58
N GLU A 349 20.12 25.04 10.39
CA GLU A 349 20.00 26.01 11.49
C GLU A 349 18.60 26.63 11.58
N THR A 350 17.97 26.95 10.45
CA THR A 350 16.75 27.75 10.40
C THR A 350 15.57 26.96 9.85
N THR A 351 14.42 27.03 10.52
CA THR A 351 13.18 26.37 10.04
C THR A 351 12.53 27.23 8.96
N PRO A 352 12.24 26.68 7.76
CA PRO A 352 11.55 27.41 6.71
C PRO A 352 10.13 27.77 7.14
N HIS A 353 9.72 28.99 6.80
CA HIS A 353 8.35 29.45 6.98
C HIS A 353 7.49 29.04 5.76
N PRO A 354 6.16 28.96 5.90
CA PRO A 354 5.28 28.73 4.75
C PRO A 354 5.33 29.92 3.78
N ILE A 355 5.61 29.64 2.51
CA ILE A 355 5.65 30.62 1.42
C ILE A 355 4.44 30.37 0.53
N ALA A 356 3.59 31.38 0.36
CA ALA A 356 2.51 31.35 -0.61
C ALA A 356 3.05 31.73 -1.99
N LEU A 357 2.81 30.88 -2.98
CA LEU A 357 3.15 31.12 -4.38
C LEU A 357 2.02 31.89 -5.07
N ASP A 358 2.32 32.50 -6.22
CA ASP A 358 1.39 33.36 -6.96
C ASP A 358 0.08 32.66 -7.38
N ASP A 359 0.09 31.33 -7.48
CA ASP A 359 -1.06 30.48 -7.83
C ASP A 359 -1.80 29.90 -6.61
N GLY A 360 -1.54 30.42 -5.41
CA GLY A 360 -2.23 30.01 -4.17
C GLY A 360 -1.67 28.74 -3.52
N ARG A 361 -0.65 28.11 -4.12
CA ARG A 361 0.09 27.01 -3.51
C ARG A 361 0.89 27.48 -2.31
N LEU A 362 1.16 26.56 -1.40
CA LEU A 362 1.96 26.82 -0.22
C LEU A 362 3.10 25.84 -0.15
N VAL A 363 4.32 26.33 0.03
CA VAL A 363 5.53 25.52 0.13
C VAL A 363 6.36 25.95 1.34
N ARG A 364 6.91 25.01 2.08
CA ARG A 364 7.76 25.27 3.25
C ARG A 364 9.20 24.91 2.96
N CYS A 365 9.86 25.67 2.09
CA CYS A 365 11.24 25.42 1.66
C CYS A 365 12.02 26.72 1.44
N HIS A 366 13.24 26.79 1.99
CA HIS A 366 14.16 27.93 1.78
C HIS A 366 14.52 28.17 0.31
N LEU A 367 14.49 27.13 -0.55
CA LEU A 367 14.76 27.26 -1.99
C LEU A 367 13.71 28.09 -2.75
N ARG A 368 12.58 28.38 -2.11
CA ARG A 368 11.47 29.17 -2.68
C ARG A 368 11.31 30.50 -1.98
N ASP A 369 12.15 30.80 -0.99
CA ASP A 369 12.09 32.03 -0.23
C ASP A 369 12.67 33.18 -1.10
N PRO A 370 11.85 34.20 -1.46
CA PRO A 370 12.31 35.31 -2.28
C PRO A 370 13.37 36.18 -1.59
N ASP A 371 13.44 36.16 -0.25
CA ASP A 371 14.41 36.93 0.53
C ASP A 371 15.78 36.25 0.59
N ILE A 372 15.89 35.01 0.12
CA ILE A 372 17.14 34.26 0.03
C ILE A 372 17.70 34.44 -1.39
N GLU A 373 18.58 35.42 -1.56
CA GLU A 373 19.36 35.61 -2.79
C GLU A 373 20.04 34.29 -3.19
N ASN A 374 19.79 33.82 -4.42
CA ASN A 374 20.29 32.59 -5.05
C ASN A 374 21.71 32.17 -4.60
N LEU A 375 21.82 31.54 -3.43
CA LEU A 375 22.97 30.73 -3.06
C LEU A 375 22.88 29.51 -3.98
N PRO A 376 23.88 29.25 -4.83
CA PRO A 376 23.81 28.09 -5.72
C PRO A 376 23.62 26.85 -4.85
N PRO A 377 22.60 26.01 -5.14
CA PRO A 377 22.42 24.77 -4.41
C PRO A 377 23.72 23.97 -4.55
N GLN A 378 24.38 23.72 -3.42
CA GLN A 378 25.48 22.76 -3.40
C GLN A 378 24.80 21.40 -3.54
N VAL A 379 24.94 20.78 -4.72
CA VAL A 379 24.58 19.37 -4.90
C VAL A 379 25.39 18.61 -3.86
N VAL A 380 24.73 18.08 -2.85
CA VAL A 380 25.38 17.18 -1.90
C VAL A 380 25.57 15.87 -2.66
N THR A 381 26.67 15.76 -3.39
CA THR A 381 27.21 14.44 -3.75
C THR A 381 27.43 13.70 -2.44
N GLU A 382 27.03 12.42 -2.42
CA GLU A 382 27.13 11.53 -1.26
C GLU A 382 28.32 11.87 -0.36
N PRO A 383 28.14 12.00 0.97
CA PRO A 383 29.27 12.19 1.85
C PRO A 383 30.23 11.01 1.64
N ASP A 384 31.46 11.34 1.24
CA ASP A 384 32.59 10.42 1.19
C ASP A 384 32.58 9.61 2.47
N SER A 385 32.23 8.33 2.35
CA SER A 385 32.16 7.39 3.43
C SER A 385 33.59 7.08 3.89
N ALA A 386 34.10 7.93 4.78
CA ALA A 386 35.33 7.63 5.48
C ALA A 386 35.14 6.34 6.28
N GLU A 387 35.85 5.30 5.83
CA GLU A 387 36.09 3.99 6.42
C GLU A 387 34.95 2.95 6.34
N SER A 388 34.62 2.56 5.11
CA SER A 388 34.35 1.16 4.76
C SER A 388 34.96 0.87 3.38
N PRO A 389 35.62 -0.27 3.14
CA PRO A 389 36.48 -0.45 1.96
C PRO A 389 35.65 -0.42 0.68
N ALA A 390 35.99 0.50 -0.23
CA ALA A 390 35.40 0.60 -1.55
C ALA A 390 35.49 -0.73 -2.31
N PRO A 391 34.42 -1.18 -3.01
CA PRO A 391 34.58 -2.18 -4.06
C PRO A 391 35.44 -1.57 -5.18
N ALA A 392 36.37 -2.35 -5.69
CA ALA A 392 37.30 -1.96 -6.74
C ALA A 392 36.55 -1.51 -8.02
N PRO A 393 37.14 -0.62 -8.86
CA PRO A 393 36.51 -0.17 -10.10
C PRO A 393 36.43 -1.34 -11.08
N THR A 394 35.26 -1.95 -11.23
CA THR A 394 34.96 -2.83 -12.36
C THR A 394 34.58 -1.98 -13.55
N ALA A 395 35.28 -2.22 -14.66
CA ALA A 395 35.14 -1.52 -15.93
C ALA A 395 33.69 -1.47 -16.42
N SER A 396 33.35 -0.38 -17.12
CA SER A 396 32.10 -0.22 -17.86
C SER A 396 31.74 -1.49 -18.64
N PRO A 397 30.48 -1.97 -18.54
CA PRO A 397 30.07 -3.17 -19.26
C PRO A 397 30.03 -2.88 -20.77
N ALA A 398 30.47 -3.85 -21.56
CA ALA A 398 30.18 -3.90 -22.98
C ALA A 398 28.68 -4.23 -23.17
N PRO A 399 28.03 -3.71 -24.22
CA PRO A 399 26.60 -3.92 -24.46
C PRO A 399 26.31 -5.41 -24.64
N HIS A 400 25.38 -5.93 -23.85
CA HIS A 400 24.83 -7.28 -24.03
C HIS A 400 23.89 -7.26 -25.25
N GLU A 401 24.31 -7.94 -26.33
CA GLU A 401 23.43 -8.29 -27.43
C GLU A 401 22.26 -9.12 -26.91
N ALA A 402 21.04 -8.68 -27.21
CA ALA A 402 19.83 -9.48 -27.07
C ALA A 402 19.99 -10.79 -27.86
N GLN A 403 19.96 -11.93 -27.17
CA GLN A 403 19.83 -13.26 -27.76
C GLN A 403 18.78 -14.09 -27.01
N PRO A 404 18.13 -15.07 -27.70
CA PRO A 404 16.69 -15.28 -27.59
C PRO A 404 16.24 -16.56 -26.83
N SER A 405 14.95 -16.59 -26.51
CA SER A 405 14.09 -17.71 -26.08
C SER A 405 13.93 -17.96 -24.56
N VAL A 406 12.67 -18.03 -24.13
CA VAL A 406 12.20 -17.87 -22.74
C VAL A 406 11.82 -19.22 -22.10
N ASP A 407 12.41 -20.32 -22.61
CA ASP A 407 12.20 -21.70 -22.12
C ASP A 407 13.55 -22.45 -21.91
N GLU A 408 14.69 -21.73 -21.95
CA GLU A 408 16.05 -22.32 -21.93
C GLU A 408 16.81 -22.16 -20.58
N GLY A 409 16.17 -21.58 -19.55
CA GLY A 409 16.76 -21.48 -18.21
C GLY A 409 16.72 -22.82 -17.45
N GLU A 410 17.76 -23.16 -16.70
CA GLU A 410 17.74 -24.37 -15.85
C GLU A 410 16.69 -24.21 -14.71
N PRO A 411 15.69 -25.09 -14.59
CA PRO A 411 14.60 -24.94 -13.61
C PRO A 411 15.08 -25.30 -12.20
N ILE A 412 15.13 -24.34 -11.27
CA ILE A 412 15.44 -24.66 -9.87
C ILE A 412 14.29 -25.41 -9.18
N MET A 413 13.06 -25.16 -9.59
CA MET A 413 11.87 -25.79 -9.03
C MET A 413 10.79 -25.99 -10.09
N SER A 414 10.22 -27.20 -10.12
CA SER A 414 9.09 -27.57 -10.96
C SER A 414 7.94 -28.08 -10.10
N ILE A 415 6.76 -27.50 -10.28
CA ILE A 415 5.53 -27.82 -9.56
C ILE A 415 4.55 -28.39 -10.59
N ARG A 416 3.99 -29.56 -10.31
CA ARG A 416 3.08 -30.26 -11.22
C ARG A 416 1.82 -30.70 -10.50
N ASP A 417 0.66 -30.32 -11.04
CA ASP A 417 -0.69 -30.64 -10.54
C ASP A 417 -0.81 -30.48 -9.00
N LEU A 418 -0.27 -29.39 -8.45
CA LEU A 418 -0.23 -29.20 -7.00
C LEU A 418 -1.61 -28.85 -6.47
N GLN A 419 -2.04 -29.55 -5.41
CA GLN A 419 -3.35 -29.37 -4.79
C GLN A 419 -3.21 -29.19 -3.27
N VAL A 420 -3.98 -28.26 -2.71
CA VAL A 420 -4.08 -27.99 -1.27
C VAL A 420 -5.53 -27.72 -0.93
N HIS A 421 -6.19 -28.72 -0.33
CA HIS A 421 -7.61 -28.66 0.01
C HIS A 421 -7.79 -28.71 1.53
N PHE A 422 -8.51 -27.74 2.09
CA PHE A 422 -8.74 -27.66 3.55
C PHE A 422 -10.12 -28.20 3.92
N PRO A 423 -10.24 -29.10 4.92
CA PRO A 423 -11.53 -29.63 5.34
C PRO A 423 -12.37 -28.61 6.09
N ILE A 424 -13.61 -28.40 5.64
CA ILE A 424 -14.63 -27.64 6.36
C ILE A 424 -15.27 -28.58 7.37
N LYS A 425 -15.15 -28.27 8.65
CA LYS A 425 -15.76 -29.04 9.74
C LYS A 425 -16.97 -28.31 10.27
N SER A 426 -18.11 -28.98 10.39
CA SER A 426 -19.32 -28.40 10.95
C SER A 426 -20.05 -29.34 11.93
N GLY A 427 -20.87 -28.74 12.80
CA GLY A 427 -21.64 -29.44 13.83
C GLY A 427 -20.82 -29.83 15.07
N PHE A 428 -21.51 -30.28 16.12
CA PHE A 428 -20.92 -30.58 17.43
C PHE A 428 -19.87 -31.71 17.41
N PHE A 429 -19.93 -32.59 16.40
CA PHE A 429 -18.99 -33.70 16.20
C PHE A 429 -17.88 -33.41 15.19
N GLY A 430 -17.83 -32.19 14.62
CA GLY A 430 -16.76 -31.79 13.68
C GLY A 430 -16.67 -32.62 12.40
N ARG A 431 -17.81 -33.07 11.85
CA ARG A 431 -17.84 -33.85 10.59
C ARG A 431 -17.43 -32.94 9.43
N THR A 432 -16.63 -33.49 8.52
CA THR A 432 -16.25 -32.81 7.28
C THR A 432 -17.47 -32.70 6.36
N THR A 433 -17.86 -31.47 6.01
CA THR A 433 -19.02 -31.18 5.16
C THR A 433 -18.65 -30.61 3.80
N GLY A 434 -17.38 -30.26 3.58
CA GLY A 434 -16.86 -29.80 2.30
C GLY A 434 -15.35 -29.56 2.37
N HIS A 435 -14.78 -29.10 1.26
CA HIS A 435 -13.38 -28.73 1.15
C HIS A 435 -13.25 -27.33 0.55
N VAL A 436 -12.33 -26.53 1.08
CA VAL A 436 -11.90 -25.27 0.46
C VAL A 436 -10.74 -25.61 -0.48
N HIS A 437 -10.92 -25.42 -1.77
CA HIS A 437 -9.91 -25.69 -2.80
C HIS A 437 -8.97 -24.49 -2.95
N ALA A 438 -8.03 -24.33 -2.02
CA ALA A 438 -7.15 -23.16 -1.96
C ALA A 438 -6.07 -23.16 -3.06
N VAL A 439 -5.58 -24.35 -3.44
CA VAL A 439 -4.73 -24.58 -4.61
C VAL A 439 -5.29 -25.83 -5.30
N ASP A 440 -5.54 -25.77 -6.60
CA ASP A 440 -6.31 -26.82 -7.30
C ASP A 440 -5.70 -27.14 -8.67
N GLY A 441 -4.59 -27.87 -8.70
CA GLY A 441 -3.93 -28.30 -9.94
C GLY A 441 -3.07 -27.19 -10.54
N VAL A 442 -2.19 -26.61 -9.73
CA VAL A 442 -1.24 -25.60 -10.17
C VAL A 442 -0.01 -26.27 -10.81
N ASP A 443 0.27 -25.88 -12.05
CA ASP A 443 1.54 -26.13 -12.72
C ASP A 443 2.36 -24.83 -12.76
N LEU A 444 3.60 -24.87 -12.26
CA LEU A 444 4.47 -23.70 -12.20
C LEU A 444 5.93 -24.13 -12.30
N THR A 445 6.75 -23.37 -13.02
CA THR A 445 8.20 -23.62 -13.14
C THR A 445 8.96 -22.33 -12.84
N ILE A 446 9.95 -22.45 -11.94
CA ILE A 446 10.83 -21.36 -11.51
C ILE A 446 12.24 -21.69 -12.00
N HIS A 447 12.85 -20.78 -12.76
CA HIS A 447 14.20 -20.89 -13.28
C HIS A 447 15.22 -20.27 -12.34
N ARG A 448 16.46 -20.76 -12.38
CA ARG A 448 17.55 -20.22 -11.57
C ARG A 448 17.82 -18.76 -11.92
N GLY A 449 17.95 -17.93 -10.90
CA GLY A 449 18.33 -16.52 -11.01
C GLY A 449 17.18 -15.59 -11.43
N GLU A 450 16.03 -16.12 -11.84
CA GLU A 450 14.86 -15.30 -12.20
C GLU A 450 14.09 -14.83 -10.94
N THR A 451 13.34 -13.75 -11.11
CA THR A 451 12.23 -13.36 -10.25
C THR A 451 10.91 -13.69 -10.95
N LEU A 452 10.23 -14.72 -10.45
CA LEU A 452 8.88 -15.06 -10.89
C LEU A 452 7.84 -14.35 -10.01
N GLY A 453 7.07 -13.45 -10.60
CA GLY A 453 5.93 -12.80 -9.97
C GLY A 453 4.71 -13.72 -9.88
N LEU A 454 4.02 -13.73 -8.74
CA LEU A 454 2.73 -14.41 -8.55
C LEU A 454 1.69 -13.40 -8.07
N VAL A 455 0.70 -13.12 -8.92
CA VAL A 455 -0.29 -12.05 -8.71
C VAL A 455 -1.73 -12.56 -8.76
N GLY A 456 -2.68 -11.81 -8.21
CA GLY A 456 -4.10 -12.14 -8.19
C GLY A 456 -4.84 -11.49 -7.02
N GLU A 457 -6.16 -11.55 -7.01
CA GLU A 457 -7.02 -11.00 -5.95
C GLU A 457 -6.75 -11.65 -4.58
N SER A 458 -7.16 -10.98 -3.50
CA SER A 458 -7.06 -11.54 -2.15
C SER A 458 -7.83 -12.86 -2.05
N GLY A 459 -7.25 -13.86 -1.39
CA GLY A 459 -7.88 -15.16 -1.23
C GLY A 459 -7.82 -16.10 -2.44
N CYS A 460 -7.16 -15.72 -3.55
CA CYS A 460 -7.03 -16.60 -4.71
C CYS A 460 -6.08 -17.81 -4.50
N GLY A 461 -5.28 -17.84 -3.43
CA GLY A 461 -4.44 -18.99 -3.04
C GLY A 461 -2.93 -18.76 -3.05
N LYS A 462 -2.44 -17.55 -3.38
CA LYS A 462 -0.99 -17.22 -3.52
C LYS A 462 -0.15 -17.59 -2.29
N THR A 463 -0.53 -17.09 -1.11
CA THR A 463 0.16 -17.38 0.16
C THR A 463 0.11 -18.86 0.53
N THR A 464 -1.00 -19.54 0.21
CA THR A 464 -1.11 -21.00 0.40
C THR A 464 -0.10 -21.73 -0.49
N LEU A 465 -0.01 -21.35 -1.77
CA LEU A 465 0.97 -21.91 -2.70
C LEU A 465 2.41 -21.66 -2.20
N GLY A 466 2.75 -20.43 -1.83
CA GLY A 466 4.07 -20.08 -1.29
C GLY A 466 4.45 -20.89 -0.03
N ARG A 467 3.51 -21.06 0.90
CA ARG A 467 3.74 -21.87 2.12
C ARG A 467 3.89 -23.37 1.82
N THR A 468 3.20 -23.88 0.81
CA THR A 468 3.32 -25.28 0.39
C THR A 468 4.64 -25.53 -0.32
N ILE A 469 5.10 -24.58 -1.15
CA ILE A 469 6.41 -24.62 -1.83
C ILE A 469 7.57 -24.78 -0.83
N VAL A 470 7.53 -24.03 0.28
CA VAL A 470 8.56 -24.12 1.33
C VAL A 470 8.33 -25.27 2.32
N ARG A 471 7.34 -26.15 2.06
CA ARG A 471 6.93 -27.27 2.93
C ARG A 471 6.61 -26.83 4.37
N ALA A 472 5.99 -25.65 4.52
CA ALA A 472 5.35 -25.21 5.76
C ALA A 472 3.90 -25.71 5.86
N LEU A 473 3.26 -25.96 4.71
CA LEU A 473 2.00 -26.69 4.58
C LEU A 473 2.24 -27.92 3.71
N ASP A 474 1.61 -29.04 4.06
CA ASP A 474 1.67 -30.26 3.26
C ASP A 474 0.63 -30.17 2.12
N PRO A 475 1.01 -30.53 0.88
CA PRO A 475 0.07 -30.63 -0.22
C PRO A 475 -0.87 -31.83 -0.01
N THR A 476 -2.08 -31.70 -0.55
CA THR A 476 -3.07 -32.77 -0.64
C THR A 476 -2.71 -33.75 -1.77
N ALA A 477 -2.24 -33.22 -2.90
CA ALA A 477 -1.78 -33.99 -4.06
C ALA A 477 -0.79 -33.15 -4.91
N GLY A 478 -0.22 -33.77 -5.94
CA GLY A 478 0.77 -33.16 -6.82
C GLY A 478 2.21 -33.33 -6.34
N THR A 479 3.15 -32.79 -7.11
CA THR A 479 4.59 -32.96 -6.88
C THR A 479 5.33 -31.62 -6.90
N ILE A 480 6.38 -31.52 -6.09
CA ILE A 480 7.26 -30.36 -5.97
C ILE A 480 8.68 -30.86 -6.12
N THR A 481 9.23 -30.65 -7.31
CA THR A 481 10.55 -31.11 -7.68
C THR A 481 11.54 -29.97 -7.53
N TYR A 482 12.62 -30.21 -6.78
CA TYR A 482 13.69 -29.24 -6.54
C TYR A 482 15.00 -29.73 -7.13
N GLN A 483 15.68 -28.87 -7.89
CA GLN A 483 17.00 -29.15 -8.45
C GLN A 483 18.10 -28.70 -7.47
N GLY A 484 18.61 -29.64 -6.69
CA GLY A 484 19.80 -29.43 -5.86
C GLY A 484 21.09 -29.38 -6.69
N ASP A 485 22.24 -29.25 -6.02
CA ASP A 485 23.55 -29.24 -6.72
C ASP A 485 23.96 -30.61 -7.27
N THR A 486 23.43 -31.69 -6.68
CA THR A 486 23.85 -33.06 -6.99
C THR A 486 22.77 -33.93 -7.63
N SER A 487 21.49 -33.59 -7.43
CA SER A 487 20.36 -34.39 -7.91
C SER A 487 19.04 -33.64 -7.82
N GLU A 488 18.12 -34.01 -8.69
CA GLU A 488 16.71 -33.67 -8.63
C GLU A 488 16.01 -34.45 -7.51
N VAL A 489 15.17 -33.78 -6.71
CA VAL A 489 14.49 -34.37 -5.55
C VAL A 489 13.05 -33.90 -5.46
N ASP A 490 12.12 -34.84 -5.30
CA ASP A 490 10.72 -34.55 -5.00
C ASP A 490 10.54 -34.28 -3.51
N LEU A 491 10.34 -33.00 -3.16
CA LEU A 491 10.13 -32.52 -1.81
C LEU A 491 8.82 -33.02 -1.19
N THR A 492 7.84 -33.45 -2.00
CA THR A 492 6.55 -33.91 -1.47
C THR A 492 6.64 -35.27 -0.79
N SER A 493 7.56 -36.11 -1.27
CA SER A 493 7.81 -37.45 -0.77
C SER A 493 8.65 -37.49 0.52
N LEU A 494 9.28 -36.37 0.89
CA LEU A 494 10.22 -36.31 2.01
C LEU A 494 9.51 -36.15 3.35
N ASP A 495 10.05 -36.82 4.38
CA ASP A 495 9.64 -36.60 5.76
C ASP A 495 10.28 -35.33 6.36
N ASN A 496 9.82 -34.95 7.56
CA ASN A 496 10.31 -33.75 8.25
C ASN A 496 11.83 -33.75 8.52
N ARG A 497 12.46 -34.93 8.64
CA ARG A 497 13.89 -35.04 8.90
C ARG A 497 14.67 -34.87 7.61
N ALA A 498 14.25 -35.53 6.54
CA ALA A 498 14.82 -35.45 5.20
C ALA A 498 14.65 -34.07 4.55
N LEU A 499 13.65 -33.29 4.97
CA LEU A 499 13.46 -31.89 4.54
C LEU A 499 14.47 -30.91 5.16
N THR A 500 15.14 -31.27 6.26
CA THR A 500 16.02 -30.35 7.02
C THR A 500 17.10 -29.67 6.17
N PRO A 501 17.82 -30.38 5.27
CA PRO A 501 18.84 -29.76 4.41
C PRO A 501 18.25 -28.71 3.44
N TYR A 502 17.01 -28.91 2.99
CA TYR A 502 16.34 -28.01 2.05
C TYR A 502 15.74 -26.78 2.73
N ARG A 503 15.44 -26.85 4.03
CA ARG A 503 14.96 -25.70 4.83
C ARG A 503 15.97 -24.55 4.97
N GLY A 504 17.25 -24.80 4.67
CA GLY A 504 18.29 -23.77 4.54
C GLY A 504 18.40 -23.18 3.13
N GLN A 505 18.03 -23.96 2.11
CA GLN A 505 18.15 -23.62 0.70
C GLN A 505 16.89 -22.93 0.14
N ILE A 506 15.73 -23.23 0.72
CA ILE A 506 14.42 -22.68 0.38
C ILE A 506 13.89 -21.92 1.60
N ARG A 507 13.72 -20.62 1.46
CA ARG A 507 13.34 -19.72 2.58
C ARG A 507 12.15 -18.87 2.19
N MET A 508 11.46 -18.35 3.21
CA MET A 508 10.30 -17.49 3.03
C MET A 508 10.49 -16.20 3.80
N ILE A 509 10.19 -15.07 3.16
CA ILE A 509 9.94 -13.78 3.79
C ILE A 509 8.42 -13.71 3.95
N PHE A 510 7.94 -13.63 5.19
CA PHE A 510 6.51 -13.63 5.49
C PHE A 510 5.88 -12.24 5.34
N GLN A 511 4.62 -12.21 4.91
CA GLN A 511 3.78 -11.01 4.66
C GLN A 511 3.80 -9.96 5.76
N ASP A 512 3.63 -10.35 7.02
CA ASP A 512 3.55 -9.39 8.13
C ASP A 512 4.83 -9.38 9.00
N PRO A 513 5.61 -8.29 9.00
CA PRO A 513 6.80 -8.17 9.86
C PRO A 513 6.47 -8.12 11.35
N PHE A 514 5.24 -7.78 11.76
CA PHE A 514 4.82 -7.69 13.16
C PHE A 514 4.54 -9.07 13.77
N THR A 515 3.83 -9.95 13.06
CA THR A 515 3.50 -11.29 13.55
C THR A 515 4.57 -12.33 13.25
N SER A 516 5.43 -12.11 12.25
CA SER A 516 6.43 -13.09 11.82
C SER A 516 7.69 -13.16 12.71
N VAL A 517 7.94 -12.12 13.51
CA VAL A 517 9.07 -12.05 14.46
C VAL A 517 8.58 -12.16 15.91
N ASN A 518 9.30 -12.91 16.74
CA ASN A 518 8.94 -13.03 18.15
C ASN A 518 9.35 -11.75 18.91
N PRO A 519 8.40 -10.95 19.45
CA PRO A 519 8.71 -9.66 20.06
C PRO A 519 9.52 -9.77 21.36
N ARG A 520 9.64 -10.98 21.92
CA ARG A 520 10.37 -11.28 23.16
C ARG A 520 11.79 -11.77 22.93
N LYS A 521 12.24 -11.86 21.68
CA LYS A 521 13.60 -12.27 21.32
C LYS A 521 14.38 -11.07 20.75
N THR A 522 15.69 -11.05 20.95
CA THR A 522 16.55 -10.02 20.34
C THR A 522 16.81 -10.32 18.86
N LEU A 523 17.27 -9.33 18.10
CA LEU A 523 17.63 -9.52 16.69
C LEU A 523 18.68 -10.63 16.50
N LEU A 524 19.70 -10.70 17.36
CA LEU A 524 20.70 -11.77 17.37
C LEU A 524 20.07 -13.16 17.50
N GLN A 525 19.04 -13.28 18.35
CA GLN A 525 18.32 -14.54 18.53
C GLN A 525 17.42 -14.86 17.34
N ILE A 526 16.76 -13.86 16.75
CA ILE A 526 15.82 -14.02 15.64
C ILE A 526 16.55 -14.37 14.34
N ILE A 527 17.55 -13.57 13.97
CA ILE A 527 18.33 -13.74 12.73
C ILE A 527 19.30 -14.91 12.87
N GLY A 528 19.83 -15.17 14.08
CA GLY A 528 20.74 -16.29 14.31
C GLY A 528 20.05 -17.66 14.46
N GLU A 529 18.75 -17.72 14.72
CA GLU A 529 18.02 -18.98 14.92
C GLU A 529 18.13 -19.97 13.74
N PRO A 530 17.99 -19.56 12.47
CA PRO A 530 18.17 -20.45 11.32
C PRO A 530 19.56 -21.11 11.28
N LEU A 531 20.63 -20.36 11.55
CA LEU A 531 22.00 -20.88 11.58
C LEU A 531 22.17 -21.95 12.67
N ARG A 532 21.61 -21.71 13.87
CA ARG A 532 21.68 -22.65 14.99
C ARG A 532 20.94 -23.97 14.73
N ARG A 533 19.89 -23.95 13.90
CA ARG A 533 19.12 -25.14 13.58
C ARG A 533 19.73 -25.97 12.45
N LEU A 534 20.52 -25.35 11.59
CA LEU A 534 21.14 -26.02 10.43
C LEU A 534 22.59 -26.45 10.69
N GLY A 535 23.31 -25.76 11.58
CA GLY A 535 24.70 -26.03 11.88
C GLY A 535 24.94 -26.49 13.31
N ASP A 536 25.60 -27.64 13.47
CA ASP A 536 26.24 -28.04 14.72
C ASP A 536 27.73 -27.64 14.69
N GLY A 537 28.25 -27.08 15.78
CA GLY A 537 29.69 -26.91 15.99
C GLY A 537 30.35 -25.63 15.47
N GLN A 538 29.62 -24.54 15.21
CA GLN A 538 30.24 -23.23 14.92
C GLN A 538 31.01 -22.68 16.13
N PRO A 539 32.16 -22.01 15.95
CA PRO A 539 32.92 -21.44 17.05
C PRO A 539 32.12 -20.37 17.81
N PRO A 540 32.38 -20.17 19.11
CA PRO A 540 31.74 -19.13 19.90
C PRO A 540 31.92 -17.75 19.22
N GLY A 541 30.83 -17.01 19.05
CA GLY A 541 30.84 -15.68 18.43
C GLY A 541 30.55 -15.66 16.92
N ALA A 542 30.78 -16.75 16.18
CA ALA A 542 30.62 -16.76 14.71
C ALA A 542 29.21 -16.39 14.22
N ILE A 543 28.17 -16.79 14.97
CA ILE A 543 26.78 -16.41 14.65
C ILE A 543 26.57 -14.91 14.85
N ALA A 544 27.18 -14.31 15.89
CA ALA A 544 27.06 -12.87 16.12
C ALA A 544 27.73 -12.07 15.01
N ASP A 545 28.90 -12.52 14.53
CA ASP A 545 29.61 -11.89 13.42
C ASP A 545 28.81 -11.97 12.12
N GLN A 546 28.25 -13.14 11.80
CA GLN A 546 27.39 -13.33 10.63
C GLN A 546 26.12 -12.48 10.71
N VAL A 547 25.50 -12.39 11.89
CA VAL A 547 24.34 -11.52 12.10
C VAL A 547 24.72 -10.05 11.96
N GLY A 548 25.86 -9.61 12.51
CA GLY A 548 26.35 -8.24 12.36
C GLY A 548 26.60 -7.86 10.90
N HIS A 549 27.22 -8.76 10.14
CA HIS A 549 27.43 -8.56 8.70
C HIS A 549 26.11 -8.52 7.94
N MET A 550 25.19 -9.45 8.20
CA MET A 550 23.87 -9.46 7.56
C MET A 550 23.04 -8.21 7.91
N LEU A 551 23.10 -7.74 9.16
CA LEU A 551 22.47 -6.47 9.57
C LEU A 551 23.01 -5.31 8.73
N THR A 552 24.34 -5.19 8.62
CA THR A 552 24.98 -4.17 7.77
C THR A 552 24.48 -4.28 6.34
N ARG A 553 24.40 -5.50 5.80
CA ARG A 553 24.00 -5.73 4.42
C ARG A 553 22.57 -5.29 4.12
N VAL A 554 21.65 -5.50 5.06
CA VAL A 554 20.25 -5.03 4.93
C VAL A 554 20.07 -3.56 5.31
N GLY A 555 21.15 -2.81 5.56
CA GLY A 555 21.12 -1.39 5.90
C GLY A 555 20.82 -1.09 7.38
N LEU A 556 21.07 -2.04 8.28
CA LEU A 556 20.94 -1.88 9.72
C LEU A 556 22.30 -1.87 10.41
N ARG A 557 22.39 -1.14 11.52
CA ARG A 557 23.61 -1.07 12.32
C ARG A 557 23.86 -2.38 13.09
N PRO A 558 25.09 -2.95 13.08
CA PRO A 558 25.40 -4.18 13.83
C PRO A 558 25.07 -4.10 15.32
N GLU A 559 25.22 -2.92 15.94
CA GLU A 559 24.96 -2.71 17.36
C GLU A 559 23.49 -2.98 17.75
N TYR A 560 22.58 -3.00 16.77
CA TYR A 560 21.16 -3.28 16.96
C TYR A 560 20.88 -4.75 17.28
N MET A 561 21.86 -5.65 17.17
CA MET A 561 21.70 -7.09 17.39
C MET A 561 21.13 -7.44 18.78
N HIS A 562 21.33 -6.60 19.78
CA HIS A 562 20.83 -6.82 21.15
C HIS A 562 19.47 -6.17 21.44
N ARG A 563 18.91 -5.41 20.49
CA ARG A 563 17.60 -4.78 20.62
C ARG A 563 16.48 -5.76 20.26
N TYR A 564 15.26 -5.41 20.67
CA TYR A 564 14.04 -6.17 20.41
C TYR A 564 13.27 -5.58 19.22
N PRO A 565 12.47 -6.40 18.48
CA PRO A 565 11.73 -5.96 17.30
C PRO A 565 10.85 -4.71 17.50
N HIS A 566 10.28 -4.51 18.69
CA HIS A 566 9.39 -3.37 18.94
C HIS A 566 10.09 -2.01 18.86
N ALA A 567 11.43 -1.97 18.93
CA ALA A 567 12.23 -0.75 18.85
C ALA A 567 12.48 -0.24 17.41
N PHE A 568 11.96 -0.95 16.40
CA PHE A 568 12.21 -0.67 14.99
C PHE A 568 10.93 -0.23 14.27
N SER A 569 11.08 0.61 13.25
CA SER A 569 10.03 1.00 12.30
C SER A 569 9.56 -0.18 11.45
N GLY A 570 8.44 -0.03 10.73
CA GLY A 570 7.92 -1.09 9.84
C GLY A 570 8.95 -1.53 8.79
N GLY A 571 9.59 -0.59 8.09
CA GLY A 571 10.63 -0.87 7.11
C GLY A 571 11.86 -1.55 7.70
N GLU A 572 12.32 -1.12 8.88
CA GLU A 572 13.45 -1.78 9.57
C GLU A 572 13.11 -3.20 10.03
N ARG A 573 11.88 -3.45 10.50
CA ARG A 573 11.42 -4.81 10.81
C ARG A 573 11.36 -5.68 9.56
N GLN A 574 11.00 -5.11 8.42
CA GLN A 574 11.02 -5.84 7.16
C GLN A 574 12.45 -6.20 6.74
N ARG A 575 13.43 -5.28 6.90
CA ARG A 575 14.86 -5.57 6.72
C ARG A 575 15.33 -6.70 7.65
N VAL A 576 14.87 -6.74 8.90
CA VAL A 576 15.14 -7.85 9.84
C VAL A 576 14.55 -9.18 9.33
N ASN A 577 13.34 -9.16 8.77
CA ASN A 577 12.69 -10.35 8.22
C ASN A 577 13.45 -10.89 6.99
N ILE A 578 13.87 -9.98 6.10
CA ILE A 578 14.75 -10.29 4.95
C ILE A 578 16.07 -10.89 5.43
N ALA A 579 16.75 -10.24 6.39
CA ALA A 579 17.99 -10.75 6.99
C ALA A 579 17.84 -12.16 7.56
N ARG A 580 16.74 -12.42 8.30
CA ARG A 580 16.43 -13.74 8.86
C ARG A 580 16.19 -14.80 7.78
N ALA A 581 15.58 -14.43 6.66
CA ALA A 581 15.37 -15.35 5.54
C ALA A 581 16.70 -15.69 4.86
N LEU A 582 17.56 -14.68 4.64
CA LEU A 582 18.78 -14.78 3.84
C LEU A 582 20.04 -15.20 4.59
N ILE A 583 20.03 -15.19 5.92
CA ILE A 583 21.20 -15.55 6.75
C ILE A 583 21.77 -16.94 6.41
N THR A 584 20.94 -17.85 5.87
CA THR A 584 21.35 -19.20 5.48
C THR A 584 21.88 -19.28 4.05
N ARG A 585 21.98 -18.16 3.33
CA ARG A 585 22.31 -18.05 1.89
C ARG A 585 21.48 -19.03 1.04
N PRO A 586 20.15 -18.87 1.04
CA PRO A 586 19.27 -19.73 0.25
C PRO A 586 19.51 -19.57 -1.24
N ARG A 587 19.02 -20.54 -2.02
CA ARG A 587 19.01 -20.47 -3.49
C ARG A 587 17.65 -20.02 -4.02
N LEU A 588 16.58 -20.32 -3.29
CA LEU A 588 15.22 -19.90 -3.59
C LEU A 588 14.61 -19.19 -2.38
N VAL A 589 14.03 -18.02 -2.62
CA VAL A 589 13.31 -17.25 -1.60
C VAL A 589 11.90 -16.97 -2.08
N VAL A 590 10.91 -17.38 -1.29
CA VAL A 590 9.51 -16.98 -1.45
C VAL A 590 9.30 -15.67 -0.71
N ALA A 591 9.14 -14.58 -1.45
CA ALA A 591 8.85 -13.26 -0.90
C ALA A 591 7.33 -13.04 -0.90
N ASP A 592 6.67 -13.35 0.21
CA ASP A 592 5.22 -13.24 0.34
C ASP A 592 4.82 -11.83 0.78
N GLU A 593 4.35 -11.00 -0.15
CA GLU A 593 3.94 -9.60 0.06
C GLU A 593 4.98 -8.77 0.83
N ALA A 594 6.26 -8.99 0.50
CA ALA A 594 7.40 -8.48 1.26
C ALA A 594 7.57 -6.95 1.25
N VAL A 595 6.77 -6.23 0.47
CA VAL A 595 6.80 -4.76 0.40
C VAL A 595 5.42 -4.11 0.64
N SER A 596 4.42 -4.92 0.96
CA SER A 596 3.07 -4.45 1.25
C SER A 596 3.03 -3.62 2.55
N ALA A 597 2.09 -2.67 2.63
CA ALA A 597 1.88 -1.80 3.80
C ALA A 597 3.13 -0.98 4.23
N LEU A 598 4.07 -0.75 3.30
CA LEU A 598 5.19 0.18 3.44
C LEU A 598 4.96 1.41 2.59
N ASP A 599 5.42 2.56 3.08
CA ASP A 599 5.41 3.83 2.34
C ASP A 599 6.21 3.72 1.04
N VAL A 600 5.88 4.57 0.07
CA VAL A 600 6.48 4.56 -1.28
C VAL A 600 8.02 4.62 -1.24
N SER A 601 8.60 5.50 -0.41
CA SER A 601 10.06 5.63 -0.28
C SER A 601 10.72 4.36 0.29
N VAL A 602 10.16 3.81 1.38
CA VAL A 602 10.66 2.61 2.03
C VAL A 602 10.49 1.41 1.11
N ARG A 603 9.37 1.32 0.39
CA ARG A 603 9.09 0.32 -0.63
C ARG A 603 10.19 0.32 -1.70
N ALA A 604 10.50 1.48 -2.29
CA ALA A 604 11.59 1.62 -3.28
C ALA A 604 12.94 1.16 -2.71
N GLN A 605 13.28 1.54 -1.47
CA GLN A 605 14.52 1.08 -0.84
C GLN A 605 14.57 -0.44 -0.63
N ILE A 606 13.45 -1.08 -0.27
CA ILE A 606 13.38 -2.54 -0.10
C ILE A 606 13.47 -3.26 -1.44
N LEU A 607 12.84 -2.72 -2.50
CA LEU A 607 12.97 -3.27 -3.84
C LEU A 607 14.40 -3.22 -4.36
N ASN A 608 15.06 -2.07 -4.22
CA ASN A 608 16.49 -1.92 -4.52
C ASN A 608 17.34 -2.89 -3.69
N LEU A 609 17.02 -3.08 -2.40
CA LEU A 609 17.72 -4.05 -1.56
C LEU A 609 17.53 -5.49 -2.07
N LEU A 610 16.31 -5.90 -2.44
CA LEU A 610 16.06 -7.23 -2.96
C LEU A 610 16.78 -7.47 -4.29
N ALA A 611 16.80 -6.49 -5.19
CA ALA A 611 17.55 -6.54 -6.44
C ALA A 611 19.07 -6.69 -6.18
N ASP A 612 19.64 -5.87 -5.29
CA ASP A 612 21.06 -5.96 -4.91
C ASP A 612 21.41 -7.33 -4.34
N LEU A 613 20.54 -7.88 -3.48
CA LEU A 613 20.72 -9.19 -2.86
C LEU A 613 20.58 -10.33 -3.88
N GLN A 614 19.70 -10.18 -4.88
CA GLN A 614 19.57 -11.11 -6.00
C GLN A 614 20.89 -11.26 -6.73
N GLN A 615 21.48 -10.13 -7.12
CA GLN A 615 22.71 -10.08 -7.89
C GLN A 615 23.90 -10.59 -7.07
N GLU A 616 24.02 -10.17 -5.81
CA GLU A 616 25.15 -10.54 -4.95
C GLU A 616 25.15 -12.03 -4.57
N TYR A 617 23.97 -12.59 -4.26
CA TYR A 617 23.86 -13.97 -3.80
C TYR A 617 23.36 -14.95 -4.88
N ASN A 618 23.15 -14.47 -6.12
CA ASN A 618 22.56 -15.23 -7.23
C ASN A 618 21.24 -15.90 -6.80
N LEU A 619 20.36 -15.13 -6.16
CA LEU A 619 19.10 -15.65 -5.61
C LEU A 619 18.07 -15.83 -6.71
N THR A 620 17.21 -16.83 -6.50
CA THR A 620 15.95 -16.95 -7.25
C THR A 620 14.81 -16.50 -6.36
N TYR A 621 13.89 -15.69 -6.89
CA TYR A 621 12.73 -15.21 -6.16
C TYR A 621 11.43 -15.77 -6.73
N LEU A 622 10.55 -16.26 -5.84
CA LEU A 622 9.11 -16.28 -6.09
C LEU A 622 8.53 -15.06 -5.36
N PHE A 623 8.17 -14.02 -6.11
CA PHE A 623 7.69 -12.77 -5.58
C PHE A 623 6.17 -12.71 -5.62
N ILE A 624 5.52 -12.82 -4.46
CA ILE A 624 4.07 -12.76 -4.34
C ILE A 624 3.68 -11.33 -3.99
N SER A 625 2.84 -10.70 -4.81
CA SER A 625 2.37 -9.33 -4.60
C SER A 625 0.94 -9.15 -5.12
N HIS A 626 0.22 -8.19 -4.55
CA HIS A 626 -1.00 -7.66 -5.14
C HIS A 626 -0.77 -6.31 -5.85
N ASP A 627 0.39 -5.67 -5.64
CA ASP A 627 0.82 -4.46 -6.33
C ASP A 627 1.49 -4.86 -7.65
N LEU A 628 0.79 -4.56 -8.75
CA LEU A 628 1.23 -4.88 -10.12
C LEU A 628 2.34 -3.95 -10.59
N SER A 629 2.40 -2.70 -10.13
CA SER A 629 3.48 -1.75 -10.49
C SER A 629 4.83 -2.23 -9.97
N VAL A 630 4.84 -2.82 -8.77
CA VAL A 630 6.04 -3.47 -8.22
C VAL A 630 6.43 -4.72 -9.01
N VAL A 631 5.44 -5.50 -9.44
CA VAL A 631 5.67 -6.73 -10.21
C VAL A 631 6.28 -6.41 -11.57
N GLU A 632 5.78 -5.38 -12.27
CA GLU A 632 6.34 -4.92 -13.54
C GLU A 632 7.82 -4.54 -13.41
N HIS A 633 8.16 -3.87 -12.31
CA HIS A 633 9.51 -3.37 -12.08
C HIS A 633 10.51 -4.48 -11.71
N LEU A 634 10.10 -5.48 -10.93
CA LEU A 634 11.03 -6.45 -10.32
C LEU A 634 11.05 -7.82 -11.01
N CYS A 635 9.95 -8.25 -11.63
CA CYS A 635 9.80 -9.63 -12.08
C CYS A 635 10.22 -9.79 -13.54
N ASP A 636 10.88 -10.90 -13.87
CA ASP A 636 11.18 -11.29 -15.25
C ASP A 636 9.95 -11.90 -15.95
N ARG A 637 9.20 -12.68 -15.18
CA ARG A 637 7.98 -13.39 -15.60
C ARG A 637 6.90 -13.25 -14.55
N VAL A 638 5.64 -13.34 -14.98
CA VAL A 638 4.49 -13.24 -14.08
C VAL A 638 3.54 -14.41 -14.33
N ALA A 639 3.05 -14.98 -13.24
CA ALA A 639 1.93 -15.93 -13.21
C ALA A 639 0.74 -15.28 -12.48
N VAL A 640 -0.42 -15.28 -13.13
CA VAL A 640 -1.68 -14.75 -12.58
C VAL A 640 -2.51 -15.91 -12.04
N MET A 641 -2.96 -15.79 -10.80
CA MET A 641 -3.70 -16.82 -10.09
C MET A 641 -5.13 -16.38 -9.78
N TYR A 642 -6.10 -17.24 -10.09
CA TYR A 642 -7.53 -17.05 -9.81
C TYR A 642 -8.15 -18.34 -9.28
N LEU A 643 -8.86 -18.27 -8.14
CA LEU A 643 -9.52 -19.40 -7.47
C LEU A 643 -8.70 -20.70 -7.43
N GLY A 644 -7.47 -20.63 -6.92
CA GLY A 644 -6.61 -21.80 -6.73
C GLY A 644 -5.85 -22.26 -7.97
N LYS A 645 -5.97 -21.59 -9.11
CA LYS A 645 -5.36 -21.98 -10.39
C LYS A 645 -4.56 -20.86 -11.03
N VAL A 646 -3.50 -21.22 -11.77
CA VAL A 646 -2.80 -20.29 -12.66
C VAL A 646 -3.62 -20.13 -13.94
N VAL A 647 -4.02 -18.89 -14.25
CA VAL A 647 -4.85 -18.58 -15.41
C VAL A 647 -4.09 -17.94 -16.56
N GLU A 648 -2.95 -17.33 -16.29
CA GLU A 648 -2.07 -16.74 -17.31
C GLU A 648 -0.62 -16.75 -16.80
N GLN A 649 0.32 -16.98 -17.69
CA GLN A 649 1.74 -16.90 -17.39
C GLN A 649 2.50 -16.40 -18.62
N ALA A 650 3.26 -15.32 -18.49
CA ALA A 650 4.01 -14.73 -19.59
C ALA A 650 5.22 -13.94 -19.08
N PRO A 651 6.18 -13.55 -19.96
CA PRO A 651 7.15 -12.52 -19.66
C PRO A 651 6.45 -11.25 -19.17
N THR A 652 7.04 -10.57 -18.20
CA THR A 652 6.40 -9.42 -17.53
C THR A 652 5.94 -8.35 -18.52
N ARG A 653 6.82 -7.90 -19.42
CA ARG A 653 6.48 -6.90 -20.43
C ARG A 653 5.27 -7.31 -21.27
N GLU A 654 5.25 -8.55 -21.76
CA GLU A 654 4.18 -9.04 -22.63
C GLU A 654 2.84 -9.15 -21.89
N LEU A 655 2.85 -9.55 -20.62
CA LEU A 655 1.65 -9.64 -19.79
C LEU A 655 1.01 -8.27 -19.56
N PHE A 656 1.82 -7.24 -19.34
CA PHE A 656 1.35 -5.88 -19.06
C PHE A 656 0.90 -5.15 -20.32
N THR A 657 1.55 -5.37 -21.46
CA THR A 657 1.18 -4.73 -22.73
C THR A 657 0.07 -5.45 -23.49
N THR A 658 0.04 -6.79 -23.40
CA THR A 658 -0.83 -7.66 -24.20
C THR A 658 -1.39 -8.82 -23.36
N PRO A 659 -2.19 -8.51 -22.32
CA PRO A 659 -2.82 -9.56 -21.50
C PRO A 659 -3.75 -10.41 -22.36
N ARG A 660 -3.67 -11.74 -22.20
CA ARG A 660 -4.46 -12.70 -22.97
C ARG A 660 -5.66 -13.23 -22.21
N HIS A 661 -5.65 -13.17 -20.89
CA HIS A 661 -6.80 -13.58 -20.08
C HIS A 661 -7.66 -12.36 -19.67
N PRO A 662 -8.99 -12.40 -19.86
CA PRO A 662 -9.93 -11.37 -19.40
C PRO A 662 -9.78 -10.91 -17.94
N TYR A 663 -9.41 -11.85 -17.06
CA TYR A 663 -9.13 -11.52 -15.66
C TYR A 663 -7.87 -10.66 -15.50
N THR A 664 -6.80 -10.96 -16.24
CA THR A 664 -5.55 -10.19 -16.21
C THR A 664 -5.77 -8.80 -16.77
N GLU A 665 -6.51 -8.67 -17.87
CA GLU A 665 -6.95 -7.38 -18.42
C GLU A 665 -7.69 -6.56 -17.35
N ALA A 666 -8.63 -7.18 -16.63
CA ALA A 666 -9.38 -6.52 -15.58
C ALA A 666 -8.51 -6.11 -14.38
N LEU A 667 -7.57 -6.96 -13.95
CA LEU A 667 -6.61 -6.67 -12.89
C LEU A 667 -5.75 -5.44 -13.25
N LEU A 668 -5.16 -5.43 -14.46
CA LEU A 668 -4.33 -4.33 -14.94
C LEU A 668 -5.13 -3.03 -15.05
N SER A 669 -6.38 -3.10 -15.53
CA SER A 669 -7.26 -1.92 -15.63
C SER A 669 -7.64 -1.30 -14.28
N ALA A 670 -7.45 -2.03 -13.17
CA ALA A 670 -7.79 -1.56 -11.82
C ALA A 670 -6.60 -0.92 -11.09
N VAL A 671 -5.39 -0.96 -11.66
CA VAL A 671 -4.21 -0.37 -11.01
C VAL A 671 -4.29 1.17 -11.05
N PRO A 672 -4.14 1.87 -9.91
CA PRO A 672 -4.08 3.32 -9.91
C PRO A 672 -2.84 3.82 -10.66
N VAL A 673 -3.03 4.77 -11.57
CA VAL A 673 -1.95 5.42 -12.31
C VAL A 673 -1.64 6.76 -11.62
N PRO A 674 -0.38 7.06 -11.27
CA PRO A 674 0.01 8.31 -10.59
C PRO A 674 0.04 9.50 -11.56
N ASP A 675 -1.05 9.71 -12.31
CA ASP A 675 -1.23 10.78 -13.28
C ASP A 675 -2.67 11.32 -13.16
N PRO A 676 -2.87 12.55 -12.65
CA PRO A 676 -4.19 13.12 -12.45
C PRO A 676 -4.95 13.35 -13.76
N HIS A 677 -4.26 13.44 -14.91
CA HIS A 677 -4.89 13.62 -16.22
C HIS A 677 -5.52 12.32 -16.75
N ARG A 678 -5.24 11.18 -16.12
CA ARG A 678 -5.79 9.85 -16.46
C ARG A 678 -6.96 9.42 -15.58
N ARG A 679 -7.46 10.30 -14.71
CA ARG A 679 -8.56 10.03 -13.76
C ARG A 679 -9.81 9.42 -14.41
N ASP A 680 -10.16 9.83 -15.62
CA ASP A 680 -11.37 9.40 -16.34
C ASP A 680 -11.20 8.12 -17.18
N GLN A 681 -10.07 7.42 -17.09
CA GLN A 681 -9.87 6.17 -17.83
C GLN A 681 -10.87 5.10 -17.37
N ARG A 682 -11.59 4.52 -18.33
CA ARG A 682 -12.61 3.50 -18.05
C ARG A 682 -11.95 2.22 -17.55
N ARG A 683 -12.31 1.81 -16.33
CA ARG A 683 -11.90 0.55 -15.71
C ARG A 683 -12.89 -0.57 -16.00
N ILE A 684 -12.39 -1.80 -16.05
CA ILE A 684 -13.25 -2.97 -16.16
C ILE A 684 -13.84 -3.28 -14.77
N ARG A 685 -15.14 -3.03 -14.61
CA ARG A 685 -15.85 -3.35 -13.38
C ARG A 685 -16.23 -4.83 -13.35
N LEU A 686 -15.47 -5.62 -12.59
CA LEU A 686 -15.84 -7.00 -12.28
C LEU A 686 -17.00 -7.04 -11.26
N ASN A 687 -17.87 -8.05 -11.32
CA ASN A 687 -18.91 -8.27 -10.31
C ASN A 687 -18.33 -8.60 -8.92
N ASP A 688 -19.08 -8.29 -7.86
CA ASP A 688 -18.58 -8.21 -6.48
C ASP A 688 -18.24 -9.55 -5.80
N GLU A 689 -18.91 -10.63 -6.18
CA GLU A 689 -18.76 -11.90 -5.47
C GLU A 689 -17.70 -12.79 -6.13
N LEU A 690 -16.53 -12.90 -5.48
CA LEU A 690 -15.63 -14.02 -5.73
C LEU A 690 -16.44 -15.32 -5.51
N PRO A 691 -16.51 -16.22 -6.50
CA PRO A 691 -17.23 -17.47 -6.33
C PRO A 691 -16.71 -18.23 -5.10
N ASP A 692 -17.62 -18.88 -4.37
CA ASP A 692 -17.27 -19.65 -3.19
C ASP A 692 -16.23 -20.74 -3.56
N PRO A 693 -15.01 -20.70 -3.00
CA PRO A 693 -13.98 -21.71 -3.29
C PRO A 693 -14.38 -23.13 -2.87
N THR A 694 -15.43 -23.28 -2.08
CA THR A 694 -15.99 -24.57 -1.64
C THR A 694 -16.96 -25.16 -2.65
N ASN A 695 -17.49 -24.32 -3.55
CA ASN A 695 -18.37 -24.72 -4.64
C ASN A 695 -18.06 -23.88 -5.89
N PRO A 696 -16.89 -24.09 -6.51
CA PRO A 696 -16.47 -23.30 -7.67
C PRO A 696 -17.44 -23.51 -8.84
N PRO A 697 -17.62 -22.51 -9.73
CA PRO A 697 -18.53 -22.63 -10.86
C PRO A 697 -18.22 -23.82 -11.77
N ALA A 698 -19.26 -24.35 -12.43
CA ALA A 698 -19.09 -25.30 -13.53
C ALA A 698 -18.34 -24.61 -14.69
N GLY A 699 -17.63 -25.39 -15.51
CA GLY A 699 -16.83 -24.84 -16.61
C GLY A 699 -15.69 -23.91 -16.15
N CYS A 700 -15.54 -22.77 -16.82
CA CYS A 700 -14.50 -21.78 -16.54
C CYS A 700 -14.75 -21.10 -15.18
N PRO A 701 -13.79 -21.13 -14.22
CA PRO A 701 -13.99 -20.52 -12.90
C PRO A 701 -14.30 -19.02 -12.91
N PHE A 702 -13.89 -18.30 -13.97
CA PHE A 702 -14.06 -16.85 -14.10
C PHE A 702 -15.33 -16.44 -14.86
N HIS A 703 -16.08 -17.37 -15.46
CA HIS A 703 -17.18 -17.00 -16.37
C HIS A 703 -18.23 -16.09 -15.72
N THR A 704 -18.54 -16.26 -14.43
CA THR A 704 -19.52 -15.46 -13.69
C THR A 704 -19.14 -13.98 -13.54
N ARG A 705 -17.86 -13.65 -13.75
CA ARG A 705 -17.31 -12.28 -13.65
C ARG A 705 -16.68 -11.81 -14.97
N CYS A 706 -16.61 -12.67 -15.98
CA CYS A 706 -15.92 -12.38 -17.23
C CYS A 706 -16.75 -11.44 -18.12
N PRO A 707 -16.25 -10.24 -18.47
CA PRO A 707 -16.95 -9.35 -19.41
C PRO A 707 -17.01 -9.93 -20.83
N HIS A 708 -16.13 -10.87 -21.15
CA HIS A 708 -16.00 -11.54 -22.44
C HIS A 708 -16.59 -12.97 -22.46
N ARG A 709 -17.44 -13.32 -21.46
CA ARG A 709 -18.07 -14.65 -21.36
C ARG A 709 -18.84 -15.01 -22.65
N ARG A 710 -18.72 -16.27 -23.08
CA ARG A 710 -19.52 -16.87 -24.15
C ARG A 710 -20.15 -18.17 -23.67
N ASP A 711 -21.48 -18.25 -23.75
CA ASP A 711 -22.28 -19.33 -23.14
C ASP A 711 -21.94 -20.74 -23.67
N GLU A 712 -21.34 -20.87 -24.86
CA GLU A 712 -21.08 -22.17 -25.50
C GLU A 712 -20.10 -23.08 -24.74
N ARG A 713 -18.97 -22.54 -24.27
CA ARG A 713 -17.90 -23.32 -23.62
C ARG A 713 -17.58 -22.87 -22.21
N CYS A 714 -17.81 -21.59 -21.90
CA CYS A 714 -17.40 -21.03 -20.62
C CYS A 714 -18.18 -21.61 -19.43
N ASP A 715 -19.41 -22.08 -19.63
CA ASP A 715 -20.28 -22.54 -18.55
C ASP A 715 -20.08 -24.03 -18.21
N ASP A 716 -19.72 -24.83 -19.21
CA ASP A 716 -19.67 -26.29 -19.08
C ASP A 716 -18.25 -26.87 -19.11
N GLU A 717 -17.31 -26.23 -19.84
CA GLU A 717 -15.96 -26.75 -20.03
C GLU A 717 -14.92 -25.98 -19.23
N ARG A 718 -14.01 -26.70 -18.57
CA ARG A 718 -12.85 -26.10 -17.89
C ARG A 718 -11.74 -25.85 -18.91
N PRO A 719 -11.28 -24.60 -19.09
CA PRO A 719 -10.11 -24.34 -19.91
C PRO A 719 -8.86 -24.95 -19.25
N THR A 720 -7.90 -25.37 -20.08
CA THR A 720 -6.58 -25.80 -19.61
C THR A 720 -5.54 -24.74 -19.90
N LEU A 721 -4.45 -24.70 -19.14
CA LEU A 721 -3.36 -23.75 -19.33
C LEU A 721 -2.57 -24.10 -20.59
N GLU A 722 -2.93 -23.49 -21.71
CA GLU A 722 -2.38 -23.78 -23.04
C GLU A 722 -1.35 -22.72 -23.46
N LEU A 723 -0.35 -23.14 -24.23
CA LEU A 723 0.66 -22.25 -24.82
C LEU A 723 0.08 -21.58 -26.07
N LEU A 724 0.02 -20.25 -26.07
CA LEU A 724 -0.45 -19.45 -27.21
C LEU A 724 0.68 -18.98 -28.11
N GLU A 725 1.70 -18.40 -27.50
CA GLU A 725 2.89 -17.84 -28.15
C GLU A 725 4.13 -18.34 -27.39
N PRO A 726 5.36 -18.22 -27.93
CA PRO A 726 6.56 -18.61 -27.21
C PRO A 726 6.60 -17.98 -25.82
N ALA A 727 6.49 -18.81 -24.78
CA ALA A 727 6.42 -18.46 -23.36
C ALA A 727 5.17 -17.70 -22.84
N HIS A 728 4.11 -17.54 -23.63
CA HIS A 728 2.81 -17.04 -23.16
C HIS A 728 1.79 -18.18 -23.04
N ARG A 729 1.36 -18.47 -21.81
CA ARG A 729 0.33 -19.47 -21.50
C ARG A 729 -0.92 -18.82 -20.95
N THR A 730 -2.09 -19.30 -21.34
CA THR A 730 -3.37 -18.86 -20.75
C THR A 730 -4.36 -20.00 -20.63
N SER A 731 -5.23 -19.90 -19.63
CA SER A 731 -6.33 -20.82 -19.36
C SER A 731 -7.66 -20.16 -19.74
N CYS A 732 -7.79 -19.76 -21.01
CA CYS A 732 -9.00 -19.16 -21.56
C CYS A 732 -9.45 -19.87 -22.84
N HIS A 733 -10.75 -20.17 -22.96
CA HIS A 733 -11.32 -20.70 -24.21
C HIS A 733 -11.30 -19.69 -25.35
N TYR A 734 -11.32 -18.40 -25.01
CA TYR A 734 -11.35 -17.28 -25.94
C TYR A 734 -10.32 -16.22 -25.50
N PRO A 735 -9.01 -16.50 -25.66
CA PRO A 735 -7.97 -15.54 -25.30
C PRO A 735 -8.16 -14.21 -26.02
N LEU A 736 -7.82 -13.12 -25.35
CA LEU A 736 -7.82 -11.79 -25.94
C LEU A 736 -6.79 -11.74 -27.06
N THR A 737 -7.20 -11.15 -28.19
CA THR A 737 -6.30 -10.83 -29.28
C THR A 737 -5.67 -9.47 -29.04
N PRO A 738 -4.41 -9.23 -29.45
CA PRO A 738 -3.79 -7.92 -29.33
C PRO A 738 -4.65 -6.90 -30.07
N ASN A 739 -5.01 -5.80 -29.40
CA ASN A 739 -5.94 -4.81 -29.94
C ASN A 739 -5.54 -4.35 -31.34
N GLN A 740 -6.43 -4.57 -32.32
CA GLN A 740 -6.55 -3.68 -33.48
C GLN A 740 -7.68 -2.67 -33.31
N ASP A 741 -8.57 -2.81 -32.32
CA ASP A 741 -9.65 -1.87 -32.04
C ASP A 741 -10.03 -1.93 -30.55
N GLY A 742 -10.28 -0.78 -29.92
CA GLY A 742 -10.49 -0.61 -28.47
C GLY A 742 -11.67 -1.37 -27.84
N PRO A 743 -11.96 -1.14 -26.54
CA PRO A 743 -12.82 -2.01 -25.73
C PRO A 743 -14.23 -2.16 -26.33
N PRO A 744 -14.83 -3.38 -26.30
CA PRO A 744 -16.10 -3.63 -26.96
C PRO A 744 -17.23 -2.83 -26.31
N THR A 745 -17.88 -1.97 -27.11
CA THR A 745 -19.18 -1.38 -26.76
C THR A 745 -20.20 -2.48 -26.58
N ARG A 746 -20.68 -2.65 -25.34
CA ARG A 746 -21.81 -3.52 -25.03
C ARG A 746 -23.06 -2.99 -25.75
N THR A 747 -23.53 -3.71 -26.77
CA THR A 747 -24.83 -3.50 -27.41
C THR A 747 -25.93 -3.78 -26.39
N GLN A 748 -26.70 -2.77 -26.01
CA GLN A 748 -27.93 -2.95 -25.24
C GLN A 748 -28.97 -3.68 -26.10
N THR A 749 -29.16 -4.98 -25.90
CA THR A 749 -30.40 -5.66 -26.30
C THR A 749 -31.35 -5.64 -25.12
N GLY A 750 -32.13 -4.57 -25.01
CA GLY A 750 -33.32 -4.55 -24.17
C GLY A 750 -34.46 -5.26 -24.90
N THR A 751 -34.80 -6.47 -24.48
CA THR A 751 -36.09 -7.09 -24.78
C THR A 751 -37.10 -6.59 -23.75
N THR A 752 -37.86 -5.56 -24.10
CA THR A 752 -39.13 -5.24 -23.45
C THR A 752 -40.18 -6.26 -23.90
N GLU A 753 -40.49 -7.24 -23.04
CA GLU A 753 -41.74 -7.98 -23.10
C GLU A 753 -42.87 -7.09 -22.54
N GLN A 754 -43.78 -6.68 -23.42
CA GLN A 754 -45.05 -6.07 -23.06
C GLN A 754 -46.06 -7.18 -22.79
N ASP A 755 -46.42 -7.36 -21.53
CA ASP A 755 -47.63 -8.07 -21.13
C ASP A 755 -48.86 -7.24 -21.52
N THR A 756 -49.60 -7.72 -22.52
CA THR A 756 -50.99 -7.33 -22.76
C THR A 756 -51.93 -8.46 -22.33
N HIS A 757 -52.75 -8.13 -21.33
CA HIS A 757 -54.03 -8.74 -20.94
C HIS A 757 -54.60 -9.89 -21.80
N ALA A 758 -54.79 -11.04 -21.16
CA ALA A 758 -56.07 -11.79 -21.12
C ALA A 758 -56.02 -12.84 -19.98
#